data_AF-A0A9P6WDR7-F1
#
_entry.id   AF-A0A9P6WDR7-F1
#
_cell.length_a   1.000
_cell.length_b   1.000
_cell.length_c   1.000
_cell.angle_alpha   90.00
_cell.angle_beta   90.00
_cell.angle_gamma   90.00
#
_symmetry.space_group_name_H-M   'P 1'
#
loop_
_entity.id
_entity.type
_entity.pdbx_description
1 polymer ?
#
loop_
_entity_poly.entity_id
_entity_poly.type
_entity_poly.pdbx_seq_one_letter_code
_entity_poly.pdbx_strand_id
1 'polypeptide(L)'
;MMMRMIFTPKHQRLVNQCYPTGRTTDKKPKSSETSYLLYYVNSRRSKLEKVSSYLKKRTIGDLGSRRRAGNVSVTLELMDKMVNNCKENLNVFIKDFFTIMNSIMSTNSVNNDVAIVILVDHVFHSICCNIDGTLYNSDTDFNHYFSSFVDQFLKVIKTILKNDDLLLNWCVDISQISQLSSNPKLNHYISEAVHLSLVKFQERHPIYCKPNILEDTYNDKEQILNKRLTRTQTRMIGLDNVKDSEFNSDTSVKALQQFFNTTETEKLNISLRVLLERLQETPNKEFQEFICNGVQVQLRYIIILLLMRQLNNEEKKADPIICLRLMSSLLTSDVSIVGLSVLDIIRKLIEYQMKHINKKEIVDQCKYTLRDVEFKTYYKGQTADVLYDIVGRLNSLDQDILHEKENQTISASRLKKLILTEDLLEITSYKKDKFISIELFIELIPYFNEQLLKLFGLVDDQIPGTYIFDRLFQALDSLNNEKLQNEMMNEIFAKYKKYALFSGLKYFYEETEQEPTYGYYCYHKAAAKFLALHDYETQANYKFENKMLFSKEDLLNFYSDEGSNPFSQRGSQILLSKANMGSMTDLTSDKIANTSAIEVPDKQMIPLSNTQAERLEVLKQRTDRSRQSTIGNNSALYQNKNNIYRHISDDTRSLKSLGRRTPSISQLKSAAKNKSTRNGKGISDNNDTKASNTPLRGSQSVKSRVTNITFLLNELKSIDTSNEISRIRDPDEDDIVGLGKADMARSQSSRLSRNNSMASNDKRRSFMIKRILNGNGQGISETLETPEADDFEDAHEDVNVMDTRGMLFNTA
;
A
#
# COMPACT_ATOMS: atom_id res chain seq x y z
N MET A 1 -57.57 17.27 49.53
CA MET A 1 -57.36 16.02 50.28
C MET A 1 -57.00 14.94 49.26
N MET A 2 -55.71 14.67 49.05
CA MET A 2 -55.23 13.72 48.03
C MET A 2 -54.94 12.38 48.72
N MET A 3 -55.57 11.30 48.25
CA MET A 3 -55.31 9.93 48.73
C MET A 3 -53.79 9.66 48.70
N ARG A 4 -53.17 9.56 49.89
CA ARG A 4 -51.86 8.91 50.04
C ARG A 4 -52.06 7.44 49.70
N MET A 5 -51.60 7.00 48.54
CA MET A 5 -51.52 5.58 48.21
C MET A 5 -50.62 4.88 49.23
N ILE A 6 -51.22 4.05 50.09
CA ILE A 6 -50.58 3.30 51.18
C ILE A 6 -49.65 2.19 50.65
N PHE A 7 -49.69 1.88 49.35
CA PHE A 7 -48.89 0.84 48.73
C PHE A 7 -47.71 1.41 47.94
N THR A 8 -46.49 1.27 48.47
CA THR A 8 -45.27 1.56 47.70
C THR A 8 -44.84 0.31 46.94
N PRO A 9 -44.91 0.29 45.59
CA PRO A 9 -44.54 -0.89 44.83
C PRO A 9 -43.05 -1.22 44.99
N LYS A 10 -42.71 -2.51 44.88
CA LYS A 10 -41.37 -3.03 45.21
C LYS A 10 -40.24 -2.26 44.52
N HIS A 11 -40.35 -1.96 43.23
CA HIS A 11 -39.33 -1.21 42.48
C HIS A 11 -39.06 0.18 43.08
N GLN A 12 -40.09 0.91 43.51
CA GLN A 12 -39.93 2.22 44.15
C GLN A 12 -39.23 2.11 45.51
N ARG A 13 -39.60 1.09 46.30
CA ARG A 13 -38.97 0.85 47.60
C ARG A 13 -37.47 0.57 47.44
N LEU A 14 -37.10 -0.30 46.50
CA LEU A 14 -35.70 -0.66 46.24
C LEU A 14 -34.87 0.54 45.74
N VAL A 15 -35.42 1.33 44.81
CA VAL A 15 -34.75 2.56 44.36
C VAL A 15 -34.55 3.51 45.52
N ASN A 16 -35.58 3.79 46.32
CA ASN A 16 -35.49 4.73 47.44
C ASN A 16 -34.51 4.29 48.53
N GLN A 17 -34.37 2.98 48.76
CA GLN A 17 -33.42 2.42 49.72
C GLN A 17 -31.95 2.70 49.36
N CYS A 18 -31.66 2.92 48.07
CA CYS A 18 -30.31 3.25 47.61
C CYS A 18 -29.86 4.66 48.02
N TYR A 19 -30.79 5.56 48.39
CA TYR A 19 -30.48 6.96 48.70
C TYR A 19 -30.18 7.17 50.20
N PRO A 20 -29.03 7.77 50.55
CA PRO A 20 -28.77 8.19 51.92
C PRO A 20 -29.74 9.28 52.41
N THR A 21 -30.00 9.27 53.72
CA THR A 21 -30.76 10.32 54.41
C THR A 21 -29.98 11.64 54.46
N GLY A 22 -30.65 12.75 54.77
CA GLY A 22 -30.02 14.07 54.88
C GLY A 22 -30.11 14.92 53.60
N ARG A 23 -29.46 16.08 53.61
CA ARG A 23 -29.46 17.08 52.51
C ARG A 23 -28.06 17.41 51.97
N THR A 24 -27.05 16.63 52.35
CA THR A 24 -25.68 16.87 51.86
C THR A 24 -25.60 16.68 50.34
N THR A 25 -24.64 17.34 49.70
CA THR A 25 -24.42 17.34 48.25
C THR A 25 -23.51 16.20 47.79
N ASP A 26 -22.72 15.64 48.69
CA ASP A 26 -21.70 14.60 48.50
C ASP A 26 -22.23 13.16 48.71
N LYS A 27 -23.52 12.93 48.43
CA LYS A 27 -24.13 11.62 48.67
C LYS A 27 -23.68 10.60 47.63
N LYS A 28 -23.40 9.39 48.11
CA LYS A 28 -23.16 8.19 47.30
C LYS A 28 -24.25 7.13 47.52
N PRO A 29 -24.61 6.34 46.50
CA PRO A 29 -25.56 5.23 46.65
C PRO A 29 -25.03 4.20 47.65
N LYS A 30 -25.92 3.67 48.48
CA LYS A 30 -25.55 2.60 49.42
C LYS A 30 -25.23 1.30 48.69
N SER A 31 -24.03 0.75 48.90
CA SER A 31 -23.46 -0.35 48.12
C SER A 31 -24.31 -1.63 48.12
N SER A 32 -24.77 -2.10 49.28
CA SER A 32 -25.58 -3.33 49.39
C SER A 32 -26.92 -3.23 48.65
N GLU A 33 -27.59 -2.09 48.81
CA GLU A 33 -28.89 -1.82 48.20
C GLU A 33 -28.75 -1.61 46.69
N THR A 34 -27.65 -0.99 46.24
CA THR A 34 -27.35 -0.88 44.81
C THR A 34 -27.14 -2.23 44.17
N SER A 35 -26.32 -3.09 44.76
CA SER A 35 -26.09 -4.45 44.23
C SER A 35 -27.39 -5.24 44.13
N TYR A 36 -28.26 -5.14 45.13
CA TYR A 36 -29.57 -5.80 45.09
C TYR A 36 -30.51 -5.18 44.03
N LEU A 37 -30.50 -3.85 43.86
CA LEU A 37 -31.26 -3.19 42.80
C LEU A 37 -30.80 -3.66 41.41
N LEU A 38 -29.49 -3.75 41.18
CA LEU A 38 -28.90 -4.24 39.93
C LEU A 38 -29.30 -5.69 39.64
N TYR A 39 -29.21 -6.57 40.64
CA TYR A 39 -29.72 -7.94 40.54
C TYR A 39 -31.23 -7.96 40.20
N TYR A 40 -32.01 -7.10 40.84
CA TYR A 40 -33.46 -7.02 40.60
C TYR A 40 -33.79 -6.59 39.17
N VAL A 41 -33.15 -5.55 38.63
CA VAL A 41 -33.42 -5.08 37.26
C VAL A 41 -32.91 -6.04 36.20
N ASN A 42 -31.78 -6.70 36.44
CA ASN A 42 -31.22 -7.65 35.47
C ASN A 42 -32.05 -8.94 35.35
N SER A 43 -32.82 -9.29 36.39
CA SER A 43 -33.62 -10.52 36.37
C SER A 43 -34.78 -10.53 35.37
N ARG A 44 -35.37 -9.37 35.02
CA ARG A 44 -36.47 -9.27 34.03
C ARG A 44 -36.54 -7.87 33.41
N ARG A 45 -36.63 -7.80 32.07
CA ARG A 45 -36.77 -6.56 31.28
C ARG A 45 -37.86 -5.60 31.80
N SER A 46 -39.05 -6.10 32.14
CA SER A 46 -40.16 -5.27 32.64
C SER A 46 -39.92 -4.61 34.01
N LYS A 47 -38.96 -5.12 34.79
CA LYS A 47 -38.54 -4.47 36.04
C LYS A 47 -37.65 -3.27 35.74
N LEU A 48 -36.82 -3.38 34.71
CA LEU A 48 -35.95 -2.33 34.23
C LEU A 48 -36.78 -1.12 33.76
N GLU A 49 -37.80 -1.34 32.93
CA GLU A 49 -38.75 -0.30 32.50
C GLU A 49 -39.36 0.47 33.69
N LYS A 50 -39.87 -0.27 34.69
CA LYS A 50 -40.48 0.32 35.89
C LYS A 50 -39.48 1.11 36.73
N VAL A 51 -38.25 0.62 36.88
CA VAL A 51 -37.19 1.30 37.63
C VAL A 51 -36.76 2.57 36.90
N SER A 52 -36.51 2.48 35.59
CA SER A 52 -36.15 3.61 34.73
C SER A 52 -37.19 4.74 34.78
N SER A 53 -38.45 4.40 34.53
CA SER A 53 -39.54 5.39 34.58
C SER A 53 -39.74 5.98 35.97
N TYR A 54 -39.45 5.24 37.04
CA TYR A 54 -39.49 5.77 38.40
C TYR A 54 -38.31 6.70 38.70
N LEU A 55 -37.08 6.37 38.26
CA LEU A 55 -35.92 7.26 38.36
C LEU A 55 -36.22 8.60 37.68
N LYS A 56 -36.83 8.58 36.50
CA LYS A 56 -37.27 9.81 35.81
C LYS A 56 -38.21 10.68 36.65
N LYS A 57 -39.28 10.08 37.18
CA LYS A 57 -40.24 10.81 38.05
C LYS A 57 -39.56 11.35 39.31
N ARG A 58 -38.65 10.58 39.90
CA ARG A 58 -37.92 10.96 41.11
C ARG A 58 -36.97 12.12 40.86
N THR A 59 -36.17 12.07 39.79
CA THR A 59 -35.21 13.12 39.46
C THR A 59 -35.89 14.46 39.20
N ILE A 60 -37.04 14.49 38.53
CA ILE A 60 -37.84 15.72 38.37
C ILE A 60 -38.23 16.32 39.72
N GLY A 61 -38.62 15.47 40.68
CA GLY A 61 -38.93 15.91 42.05
C GLY A 61 -37.71 16.40 42.85
N ASP A 62 -36.53 15.84 42.58
CA ASP A 62 -35.26 16.25 43.21
C ASP A 62 -34.69 17.55 42.59
N LEU A 63 -34.91 17.77 41.29
CA LEU A 63 -34.54 18.99 40.55
C LEU A 63 -35.48 20.17 40.81
N GLY A 64 -36.74 19.90 41.16
CA GLY A 64 -37.75 20.93 41.44
C GLY A 64 -37.47 21.77 42.70
N SER A 65 -38.52 22.26 43.36
CA SER A 65 -38.44 23.27 44.45
C SER A 65 -37.53 22.92 45.63
N ARG A 66 -37.08 21.68 45.77
CA ARG A 66 -36.24 21.19 46.88
C ARG A 66 -34.73 21.11 46.56
N ARG A 67 -34.33 21.34 45.29
CA ARG A 67 -32.92 21.41 44.81
C ARG A 67 -31.98 20.43 45.50
N ARG A 68 -32.27 19.13 45.41
CA ARG A 68 -31.52 18.09 46.14
C ARG A 68 -30.34 17.56 45.31
N ALA A 69 -29.32 18.38 45.14
CA ALA A 69 -28.10 18.06 44.39
C ALA A 69 -27.51 16.67 44.74
N GLY A 70 -27.32 16.35 46.02
CA GLY A 70 -26.80 15.02 46.39
C GLY A 70 -27.70 13.84 46.00
N ASN A 71 -29.02 14.03 45.94
CA ASN A 71 -29.89 12.98 45.41
C ASN A 71 -29.70 12.81 43.89
N VAL A 72 -29.46 13.90 43.16
CA VAL A 72 -29.14 13.86 41.73
C VAL A 72 -27.82 13.10 41.52
N SER A 73 -26.79 13.35 42.32
CA SER A 73 -25.52 12.59 42.27
C SER A 73 -25.75 11.09 42.41
N VAL A 74 -26.53 10.69 43.41
CA VAL A 74 -26.90 9.28 43.62
C VAL A 74 -27.62 8.71 42.41
N THR A 75 -28.58 9.44 41.83
CA THR A 75 -29.30 8.96 40.65
C THR A 75 -28.37 8.74 39.46
N LEU A 76 -27.42 9.65 39.21
CA LEU A 76 -26.44 9.50 38.13
C LEU A 76 -25.53 8.29 38.35
N GLU A 77 -25.02 8.09 39.57
CA GLU A 77 -24.24 6.88 39.89
C GLU A 77 -25.05 5.57 39.75
N LEU A 78 -26.35 5.61 40.06
CA LEU A 78 -27.24 4.47 39.80
C LEU A 78 -27.39 4.22 38.30
N MET A 79 -27.59 5.28 37.50
CA MET A 79 -27.74 5.20 36.05
C MET A 79 -26.48 4.60 35.41
N ASP A 80 -25.30 5.09 35.78
CA ASP A 80 -24.01 4.59 35.30
C ASP A 80 -23.85 3.08 35.57
N LYS A 81 -24.08 2.66 36.81
CA LYS A 81 -24.05 1.24 37.19
C LYS A 81 -25.09 0.41 36.44
N MET A 82 -26.28 0.95 36.17
CA MET A 82 -27.32 0.25 35.42
C MET A 82 -26.96 0.07 33.95
N VAL A 83 -26.38 1.08 33.29
CA VAL A 83 -25.92 0.97 31.90
C VAL A 83 -24.90 -0.16 31.77
N ASN A 84 -23.89 -0.18 32.64
CA ASN A 84 -22.82 -1.19 32.59
C ASN A 84 -23.29 -2.62 32.91
N ASN A 85 -24.27 -2.78 33.82
CA ASN A 85 -24.77 -4.11 34.20
C ASN A 85 -25.91 -4.62 33.30
N CYS A 86 -26.60 -3.75 32.56
CA CYS A 86 -27.77 -4.10 31.75
C CYS A 86 -27.59 -3.75 30.26
N LYS A 87 -26.35 -3.79 29.75
CA LYS A 87 -25.99 -3.40 28.37
C LYS A 87 -26.82 -4.06 27.26
N GLU A 88 -27.20 -5.33 27.40
CA GLU A 88 -28.02 -6.06 26.42
C GLU A 88 -29.44 -5.50 26.27
N ASN A 89 -29.92 -4.78 27.28
CA ASN A 89 -31.28 -4.23 27.33
C ASN A 89 -31.26 -2.69 27.30
N LEU A 90 -30.17 -2.06 26.82
CA LEU A 90 -29.99 -0.60 26.84
C LEU A 90 -31.19 0.15 26.20
N ASN A 91 -31.68 -0.37 25.08
CA ASN A 91 -32.80 0.19 24.29
C ASN A 91 -34.08 0.43 25.12
N VAL A 92 -34.23 -0.29 26.23
CA VAL A 92 -35.43 -0.28 27.08
C VAL A 92 -35.54 0.98 27.94
N PHE A 93 -34.40 1.52 28.38
CA PHE A 93 -34.35 2.60 29.36
C PHE A 93 -33.58 3.83 28.90
N ILE A 94 -32.88 3.73 27.78
CA ILE A 94 -32.01 4.79 27.28
C ILE A 94 -32.76 6.11 27.02
N LYS A 95 -34.00 6.06 26.51
CA LYS A 95 -34.85 7.25 26.29
C LYS A 95 -35.16 7.98 27.60
N ASP A 96 -35.49 7.23 28.65
CA ASP A 96 -35.74 7.79 29.98
C ASP A 96 -34.45 8.39 30.56
N PHE A 97 -33.29 7.75 30.33
CA PHE A 97 -31.99 8.23 30.83
C PHE A 97 -31.58 9.54 30.14
N PHE A 98 -31.73 9.65 28.81
CA PHE A 98 -31.53 10.93 28.11
C PHE A 98 -32.51 12.00 28.59
N THR A 99 -33.77 11.64 28.86
CA THR A 99 -34.75 12.60 29.43
C THR A 99 -34.30 13.12 30.80
N ILE A 100 -33.76 12.24 31.66
CA ILE A 100 -33.20 12.62 32.96
C ILE A 100 -32.01 13.56 32.76
N MET A 101 -31.05 13.18 31.93
CA MET A 101 -29.85 13.98 31.69
C MET A 101 -30.18 15.35 31.09
N ASN A 102 -31.11 15.44 30.12
CA ASN A 102 -31.61 16.71 29.58
C ASN A 102 -32.28 17.58 30.64
N SER A 103 -33.06 16.97 31.54
CA SER A 103 -33.68 17.71 32.64
C SER A 103 -32.64 18.30 33.60
N ILE A 104 -31.55 17.55 33.86
CA ILE A 104 -30.43 18.02 34.67
C ILE A 104 -29.71 19.16 33.94
N MET A 105 -29.33 18.98 32.67
CA MET A 105 -28.63 19.99 31.85
C MET A 105 -29.46 21.25 31.58
N SER A 106 -30.79 21.16 31.64
CA SER A 106 -31.68 22.34 31.53
C SER A 106 -31.80 23.13 32.84
N THR A 107 -31.32 22.59 33.96
CA THR A 107 -31.48 23.20 35.29
C THR A 107 -30.23 24.00 35.66
N ASN A 108 -30.28 25.33 35.46
CA ASN A 108 -29.14 26.23 35.71
C ASN A 108 -28.54 26.14 37.13
N SER A 109 -29.34 25.82 38.16
CA SER A 109 -28.83 25.69 39.53
C SER A 109 -27.90 24.50 39.73
N VAL A 110 -27.98 23.50 38.86
CA VAL A 110 -27.18 22.27 38.91
C VAL A 110 -25.97 22.37 37.99
N ASN A 111 -26.10 23.09 36.86
CA ASN A 111 -25.04 23.24 35.86
C ASN A 111 -23.79 23.96 36.37
N ASN A 112 -23.87 24.68 37.48
CA ASN A 112 -22.70 25.30 38.13
C ASN A 112 -21.87 24.31 38.95
N ASP A 113 -22.42 23.13 39.27
CA ASP A 113 -21.73 22.11 40.05
C ASP A 113 -20.98 21.14 39.12
N VAL A 114 -19.66 21.34 39.04
CA VAL A 114 -18.77 20.52 38.22
C VAL A 114 -18.85 19.04 38.58
N ALA A 115 -19.06 18.69 39.86
CA ALA A 115 -19.13 17.29 40.27
C ALA A 115 -20.35 16.58 39.68
N ILE A 116 -21.48 17.27 39.54
CA ILE A 116 -22.68 16.71 38.91
C ILE A 116 -22.47 16.57 37.40
N VAL A 117 -21.85 17.56 36.75
CA VAL A 117 -21.57 17.47 35.30
C VAL A 117 -20.57 16.35 35.00
N ILE A 118 -19.57 16.11 35.85
CA ILE A 118 -18.68 14.94 35.74
C ILE A 118 -19.47 13.62 35.89
N LEU A 119 -20.44 13.55 36.80
CA LEU A 119 -21.27 12.35 36.91
C LEU A 119 -22.17 12.15 35.68
N VAL A 120 -22.63 13.23 35.05
CA VAL A 120 -23.35 13.16 33.76
C VAL A 120 -22.42 12.67 32.65
N ASP A 121 -21.19 13.18 32.59
CA ASP A 121 -20.12 12.71 31.68
C ASP A 121 -19.88 11.21 31.84
N HIS A 122 -19.74 10.71 33.08
CA HIS A 122 -19.56 9.27 33.34
C HIS A 122 -20.73 8.42 32.83
N VAL A 123 -21.97 8.85 33.08
CA VAL A 123 -23.15 8.14 32.56
C VAL A 123 -23.15 8.15 31.03
N PHE A 124 -22.81 9.30 30.42
CA PHE A 124 -22.75 9.44 28.97
C PHE A 124 -21.65 8.57 28.36
N HIS A 125 -20.45 8.56 28.94
CA HIS A 125 -19.35 7.66 28.58
C HIS A 125 -19.79 6.20 28.60
N SER A 126 -20.38 5.75 29.71
CA SER A 126 -20.91 4.38 29.84
C SER A 126 -21.97 4.07 28.79
N ILE A 127 -22.82 5.05 28.44
CA ILE A 127 -23.79 4.91 27.36
C ILE A 127 -23.05 4.75 26.02
N CYS A 128 -22.11 5.63 25.68
CA CYS A 128 -21.36 5.59 24.43
C CYS A 128 -20.58 4.28 24.21
N CYS A 129 -19.97 3.73 25.26
CA CYS A 129 -19.25 2.46 25.20
C CYS A 129 -20.16 1.24 24.98
N ASN A 130 -21.46 1.34 25.27
CA ASN A 130 -22.40 0.22 25.22
C ASN A 130 -23.52 0.39 24.18
N ILE A 131 -23.61 1.52 23.48
CA ILE A 131 -24.53 1.71 22.36
C ILE A 131 -24.07 0.87 21.17
N ASP A 132 -25.02 0.19 20.53
CA ASP A 132 -24.82 -0.53 19.27
C ASP A 132 -25.56 0.16 18.10
N GLY A 133 -25.08 -0.09 16.88
CA GLY A 133 -25.61 0.46 15.62
C GLY A 133 -27.09 0.19 15.38
N THR A 134 -27.61 -0.92 15.92
CA THR A 134 -29.02 -1.29 15.82
C THR A 134 -29.95 -0.25 16.46
N LEU A 135 -29.53 0.39 17.55
CA LEU A 135 -30.37 1.34 18.31
C LEU A 135 -30.55 2.67 17.55
N TYR A 136 -29.47 3.31 17.15
CA TYR A 136 -29.54 4.66 16.56
C TYR A 136 -29.87 4.66 15.06
N ASN A 137 -29.75 3.52 14.37
CA ASN A 137 -30.18 3.40 12.98
C ASN A 137 -31.68 3.11 12.85
N SER A 138 -32.28 2.41 13.83
CA SER A 138 -33.70 2.01 13.79
C SER A 138 -34.65 3.04 14.39
N ASP A 139 -34.21 3.81 15.40
CA ASP A 139 -35.08 4.68 16.20
C ASP A 139 -34.80 6.17 15.94
N THR A 140 -35.73 6.86 15.30
CA THR A 140 -35.62 8.30 15.04
C THR A 140 -35.71 9.14 16.31
N ASP A 141 -36.46 8.68 17.32
CA ASP A 141 -36.58 9.40 18.59
C ASP A 141 -35.26 9.37 19.35
N PHE A 142 -34.56 8.23 19.30
CA PHE A 142 -33.23 8.10 19.91
C PHE A 142 -32.30 9.21 19.41
N ASN A 143 -32.23 9.39 18.08
CA ASN A 143 -31.39 10.42 17.47
C ASN A 143 -31.76 11.83 17.97
N HIS A 144 -33.05 12.13 18.12
CA HIS A 144 -33.51 13.40 18.68
C HIS A 144 -33.07 13.58 20.14
N TYR A 145 -33.28 12.56 20.99
CA TYR A 145 -32.89 12.64 22.41
C TYR A 145 -31.37 12.76 22.58
N PHE A 146 -30.60 12.02 21.78
CA PHE A 146 -29.15 12.06 21.75
C PHE A 146 -28.66 13.46 21.33
N SER A 147 -29.12 13.98 20.19
CA SER A 147 -28.73 15.31 19.72
C SER A 147 -29.11 16.41 20.70
N SER A 148 -30.35 16.38 21.20
CA SER A 148 -30.80 17.34 22.22
C SER A 148 -29.94 17.32 23.47
N PHE A 149 -29.44 16.15 23.88
CA PHE A 149 -28.53 16.03 25.01
C PHE A 149 -27.14 16.58 24.70
N VAL A 150 -26.54 16.11 23.61
CA VAL A 150 -25.19 16.53 23.21
C VAL A 150 -25.11 18.04 23.05
N ASP A 151 -26.09 18.66 22.39
CA ASP A 151 -26.12 20.10 22.18
C ASP A 151 -26.22 20.88 23.50
N GLN A 152 -27.06 20.40 24.43
CA GLN A 152 -27.18 21.00 25.76
C GLN A 152 -25.91 20.81 26.60
N PHE A 153 -25.34 19.61 26.58
CA PHE A 153 -24.12 19.27 27.31
C PHE A 153 -22.93 20.12 26.83
N LEU A 154 -22.73 20.19 25.51
CA LEU A 154 -21.71 21.06 24.90
C LEU A 154 -21.93 22.54 25.24
N LYS A 155 -23.17 23.02 25.22
CA LYS A 155 -23.50 24.39 25.62
C LYS A 155 -23.09 24.65 27.07
N VAL A 156 -23.42 23.75 28.00
CA VAL A 156 -23.06 23.88 29.42
C VAL A 156 -21.54 23.89 29.59
N ILE A 157 -20.83 22.95 28.96
CA ILE A 157 -19.36 22.87 29.06
C ILE A 157 -18.69 24.13 28.50
N LYS A 158 -19.07 24.56 27.28
CA LYS A 158 -18.43 25.70 26.59
C LYS A 158 -18.77 27.05 27.25
N THR A 159 -19.99 27.25 27.72
CA THR A 159 -20.46 28.58 28.19
C THR A 159 -20.44 28.77 29.70
N ILE A 160 -20.84 27.74 30.47
CA ILE A 160 -21.00 27.84 31.92
C ILE A 160 -19.71 27.41 32.62
N LEU A 161 -19.22 26.20 32.34
CA LEU A 161 -18.06 25.64 33.03
C LEU A 161 -16.72 26.11 32.47
N LYS A 162 -16.64 26.32 31.14
CA LYS A 162 -15.41 26.64 30.40
C LYS A 162 -14.28 25.65 30.72
N ASN A 163 -14.61 24.36 30.78
CA ASN A 163 -13.68 23.30 31.10
C ASN A 163 -13.32 22.50 29.83
N ASP A 164 -12.10 22.70 29.34
CA ASP A 164 -11.61 22.06 28.13
C ASP A 164 -11.37 20.56 28.29
N ASP A 165 -11.06 20.05 29.49
CA ASP A 165 -10.84 18.62 29.70
C ASP A 165 -12.17 17.84 29.63
N LEU A 166 -13.27 18.40 30.15
CA LEU A 166 -14.60 17.82 29.97
C LEU A 166 -15.04 17.84 28.49
N LEU A 167 -14.66 18.88 27.76
CA LEU A 167 -14.93 18.94 26.31
C LEU A 167 -14.16 17.85 25.56
N LEU A 168 -12.92 17.57 25.96
CA LEU A 168 -12.09 16.52 25.36
C LEU A 168 -12.55 15.12 25.78
N ASN A 169 -13.05 14.94 27.01
CA ASN A 169 -13.72 13.71 27.43
C ASN A 169 -14.93 13.41 26.55
N TRP A 170 -15.78 14.42 26.30
CA TRP A 170 -16.89 14.27 25.36
C TRP A 170 -16.40 13.85 23.96
N CYS A 171 -15.29 14.40 23.47
CA CYS A 171 -14.71 13.98 22.19
C CYS A 171 -14.30 12.50 22.22
N VAL A 172 -13.69 12.04 23.31
CA VAL A 172 -13.34 10.62 23.53
C VAL A 172 -14.61 9.76 23.51
N ASP A 173 -15.67 10.18 24.19
CA ASP A 173 -16.93 9.44 24.29
C ASP A 173 -17.60 9.26 22.93
N ILE A 174 -17.67 10.32 22.12
CA ILE A 174 -18.19 10.24 20.75
C ILE A 174 -17.40 9.24 19.90
N SER A 175 -16.09 9.16 20.11
CA SER A 175 -15.24 8.19 19.41
C SER A 175 -15.51 6.73 19.83
N GLN A 176 -15.98 6.48 21.05
CA GLN A 176 -16.28 5.12 21.53
C GLN A 176 -17.53 4.52 20.90
N ILE A 177 -18.45 5.33 20.37
CA ILE A 177 -19.66 4.81 19.74
C ILE A 177 -19.28 4.06 18.47
N SER A 178 -19.56 2.75 18.45
CA SER A 178 -19.26 1.89 17.30
C SER A 178 -20.06 2.34 16.08
N GLN A 179 -19.40 2.47 14.92
CA GLN A 179 -20.05 2.76 13.62
C GLN A 179 -20.90 4.05 13.58
N LEU A 180 -20.65 5.01 14.46
CA LEU A 180 -21.36 6.31 14.43
C LEU A 180 -21.09 7.07 13.12
N SER A 181 -19.90 6.86 12.53
CA SER A 181 -19.48 7.49 11.26
C SER A 181 -20.37 7.13 10.08
N SER A 182 -21.01 5.96 10.13
CA SER A 182 -21.89 5.46 9.08
C SER A 182 -23.27 6.10 9.12
N ASN A 183 -23.65 6.74 10.24
CA ASN A 183 -24.96 7.34 10.40
C ASN A 183 -24.99 8.78 9.86
N PRO A 184 -25.78 9.09 8.82
CA PRO A 184 -25.79 10.40 8.19
C PRO A 184 -26.38 11.52 9.09
N LYS A 185 -27.16 11.17 10.12
CA LYS A 185 -27.75 12.16 11.04
C LYS A 185 -26.78 12.54 12.16
N LEU A 186 -25.94 11.62 12.62
CA LEU A 186 -25.06 11.82 13.77
C LEU A 186 -23.57 11.95 13.43
N ASN A 187 -23.15 11.67 12.19
CA ASN A 187 -21.75 11.73 11.76
C ASN A 187 -21.09 13.11 12.00
N HIS A 188 -21.87 14.20 11.99
CA HIS A 188 -21.37 15.55 12.20
C HIS A 188 -20.74 15.73 13.60
N TYR A 189 -21.18 14.97 14.61
CA TYR A 189 -20.56 14.99 15.93
C TYR A 189 -19.13 14.44 15.92
N ILE A 190 -18.81 13.46 15.07
CA ILE A 190 -17.43 13.01 14.88
C ILE A 190 -16.60 14.15 14.28
N SER A 191 -17.14 14.82 13.27
CA SER A 191 -16.47 15.96 12.64
C SER A 191 -16.19 17.09 13.65
N GLU A 192 -17.17 17.44 14.47
CA GLU A 192 -17.03 18.45 15.52
C GLU A 192 -16.04 18.01 16.61
N ALA A 193 -16.12 16.76 17.07
CA ALA A 193 -15.23 16.23 18.10
C ALA A 193 -13.76 16.20 17.65
N VAL A 194 -13.50 15.77 16.41
CA VAL A 194 -12.15 15.81 15.82
C VAL A 194 -11.67 17.26 15.71
N HIS A 195 -12.50 18.16 15.20
CA HIS A 195 -12.15 19.57 15.04
C HIS A 195 -11.76 20.19 16.40
N LEU A 196 -12.59 20.00 17.43
CA LEU A 196 -12.32 20.49 18.77
C LEU A 196 -11.04 19.88 19.37
N SER A 197 -10.83 18.58 19.17
CA SER A 197 -9.61 17.90 19.64
C SER A 197 -8.35 18.47 19.00
N LEU A 198 -8.37 18.74 17.69
CA LEU A 198 -7.26 19.35 16.96
C LEU A 198 -7.00 20.79 17.41
N VAL A 199 -8.05 21.61 17.55
CA VAL A 199 -7.95 23.01 18.00
C VAL A 199 -7.37 23.08 19.41
N LYS A 200 -7.92 22.29 20.35
CA LYS A 200 -7.46 22.27 21.74
C LYS A 200 -6.05 21.71 21.88
N PHE A 201 -5.66 20.75 21.06
CA PHE A 201 -4.27 20.29 21.00
C PHE A 201 -3.33 21.42 20.54
N GLN A 202 -3.69 22.15 19.48
CA GLN A 202 -2.93 23.28 18.97
C GLN A 202 -2.83 24.44 19.98
N GLU A 203 -3.91 24.75 20.71
CA GLU A 203 -3.90 25.73 21.81
C GLU A 203 -2.93 25.35 22.93
N ARG A 204 -2.88 24.05 23.29
CA ARG A 204 -1.95 23.51 24.31
C ARG A 204 -0.52 23.42 23.80
N HIS A 205 -0.32 23.19 22.51
CA HIS A 205 0.99 23.01 21.86
C HIS A 205 1.18 23.98 20.68
N PRO A 206 1.48 25.27 20.94
CA PRO A 206 1.50 26.32 19.91
C PRO A 206 2.56 26.14 18.81
N ILE A 207 3.51 25.22 18.99
CA ILE A 207 4.50 24.84 17.97
C ILE A 207 3.78 24.35 16.70
N TYR A 208 2.65 23.66 16.86
CA TYR A 208 1.85 23.13 15.76
C TYR A 208 0.85 24.12 15.16
N CYS A 209 0.78 25.35 15.67
CA CYS A 209 -0.06 26.42 15.12
C CYS A 209 0.65 27.24 14.05
N LYS A 210 1.98 27.33 14.11
CA LYS A 210 2.76 28.21 13.24
C LYS A 210 2.81 27.62 11.83
N PRO A 211 2.47 28.39 10.78
CA PRO A 211 2.63 27.92 9.43
C PRO A 211 4.11 27.79 9.12
N ASN A 212 4.53 26.62 8.64
CA ASN A 212 5.95 26.39 8.31
C ASN A 212 6.17 25.69 6.97
N ILE A 213 5.07 25.41 6.27
CA ILE A 213 5.09 24.88 4.92
C ILE A 213 5.26 26.00 3.88
N LEU A 214 4.87 27.23 4.23
CA LEU A 214 4.87 28.38 3.31
C LEU A 214 6.26 29.01 3.16
N GLU A 215 7.07 28.98 4.22
CA GLU A 215 8.42 29.58 4.27
C GLU A 215 9.51 28.71 3.64
N ASP A 216 9.25 27.40 3.49
CA ASP A 216 10.11 26.49 2.74
C ASP A 216 10.06 26.88 1.25
N THR A 217 10.89 27.85 0.86
CA THR A 217 11.39 27.89 -0.52
C THR A 217 12.07 26.54 -0.74
N TYR A 218 11.69 25.82 -1.79
CA TYR A 218 12.33 24.55 -2.19
C TYR A 218 13.82 24.82 -2.45
N ASN A 219 14.62 24.79 -1.39
CA ASN A 219 16.07 24.94 -1.43
C ASN A 219 16.62 23.52 -1.31
N ASP A 220 16.88 22.90 -2.45
CA ASP A 220 17.36 21.51 -2.57
C ASP A 220 18.64 21.21 -1.77
N LYS A 221 19.36 22.27 -1.36
CA LYS A 221 20.57 22.17 -0.55
C LYS A 221 20.30 21.89 0.93
N GLU A 222 19.22 22.41 1.52
CA GLU A 222 18.97 22.28 2.97
C GLU A 222 18.41 20.90 3.35
N GLN A 223 17.54 20.31 2.51
CA GLN A 223 17.00 18.96 2.78
C GLN A 223 18.08 17.86 2.75
N ILE A 224 19.13 18.02 1.93
CA ILE A 224 20.26 17.08 1.86
C ILE A 224 21.23 17.28 3.04
N LEU A 225 21.42 18.52 3.50
CA LEU A 225 22.32 18.86 4.61
C LEU A 225 21.75 18.46 5.98
N ASN A 226 20.43 18.56 6.18
CA ASN A 226 19.78 18.21 7.45
C ASN A 226 19.80 16.70 7.77
N LYS A 227 20.16 15.84 6.81
CA LYS A 227 20.39 14.40 7.04
C LYS A 227 21.79 14.06 7.57
N ARG A 228 22.75 14.99 7.55
CA ARG A 228 24.16 14.63 7.83
C ARG A 228 24.72 14.99 9.20
N LEU A 229 24.17 15.92 9.96
CA LEU A 229 24.79 16.30 11.24
C LEU A 229 23.78 16.74 12.30
N THR A 230 23.25 15.79 13.06
CA THR A 230 23.03 15.95 14.50
C THR A 230 22.88 14.57 15.13
N ARG A 231 23.92 14.12 15.86
CA ARG A 231 23.98 12.83 16.59
C ARG A 231 23.07 12.82 17.84
N THR A 232 22.08 13.69 17.87
CA THR A 232 21.06 13.85 18.91
C THR A 232 19.77 14.46 18.30
N GLN A 233 19.32 13.98 17.13
CA GLN A 233 17.92 14.22 16.76
C GLN A 233 17.06 13.38 17.70
N THR A 234 16.53 14.02 18.75
CA THR A 234 15.28 13.57 19.37
C THR A 234 14.30 13.36 18.22
N ARG A 235 14.03 12.10 17.85
CA ARG A 235 12.95 11.80 16.92
C ARG A 235 11.72 12.55 17.41
N MET A 236 11.10 13.36 16.55
CA MET A 236 9.83 13.97 16.89
C MET A 236 8.89 12.86 17.37
N ILE A 237 8.36 13.02 18.57
CA ILE A 237 7.52 12.00 19.21
C ILE A 237 6.27 11.89 18.34
N GLY A 238 6.09 10.75 17.66
CA GLY A 238 4.85 10.46 16.94
C GLY A 238 3.71 10.20 17.92
N LEU A 239 2.47 10.40 17.47
CA LEU A 239 1.25 10.14 18.26
C LEU A 239 1.17 8.69 18.80
N ASP A 240 1.89 7.76 18.20
CA ASP A 240 2.05 6.35 18.60
C ASP A 240 3.01 6.13 19.78
N ASN A 241 4.02 7.00 19.96
CA ASN A 241 5.11 6.84 20.93
C ASN A 241 4.95 7.72 22.19
N VAL A 242 3.70 8.04 22.56
CA VAL A 242 3.36 8.92 23.69
C VAL A 242 3.60 8.26 25.06
N LYS A 243 3.73 6.93 25.11
CA LYS A 243 4.00 6.19 26.35
C LYS A 243 5.36 6.64 26.91
N ASP A 244 5.35 7.18 28.13
CA ASP A 244 6.50 7.74 28.87
C ASP A 244 6.91 9.21 28.53
N SER A 245 6.01 10.00 27.94
CA SER A 245 6.24 11.44 27.64
C SER A 245 5.29 12.40 28.39
N GLU A 246 5.58 13.71 28.35
CA GLU A 246 4.70 14.80 28.86
C GLU A 246 3.27 14.75 28.28
N PHE A 247 3.10 14.09 27.13
CA PHE A 247 1.81 13.93 26.45
C PHE A 247 0.90 12.85 27.07
N ASN A 248 1.38 12.00 27.99
CA ASN A 248 0.57 10.91 28.57
C ASN A 248 -0.58 11.42 29.47
N SER A 249 -0.40 12.57 30.11
CA SER A 249 -1.44 13.22 30.91
C SER A 249 -2.41 14.06 30.07
N ASP A 250 -2.06 14.40 28.83
CA ASP A 250 -2.85 15.33 28.03
C ASP A 250 -4.08 14.65 27.41
N THR A 251 -5.27 15.08 27.84
CA THR A 251 -6.56 14.60 27.34
C THR A 251 -6.72 14.84 25.84
N SER A 252 -6.08 15.87 25.28
CA SER A 252 -6.17 16.18 23.85
C SER A 252 -5.47 15.10 23.01
N VAL A 253 -4.34 14.60 23.47
CA VAL A 253 -3.60 13.51 22.81
C VAL A 253 -4.37 12.20 22.89
N LYS A 254 -5.01 11.92 24.03
CA LYS A 254 -5.90 10.75 24.17
C LYS A 254 -7.05 10.82 23.18
N ALA A 255 -7.71 11.98 23.04
CA ALA A 255 -8.77 12.17 22.05
C ALA A 255 -8.27 11.94 20.61
N LEU A 256 -7.14 12.53 20.24
CA LEU A 256 -6.52 12.32 18.92
C LEU A 256 -6.18 10.85 18.68
N GLN A 257 -5.64 10.13 19.67
CA GLN A 257 -5.38 8.69 19.55
C GLN A 257 -6.66 7.90 19.25
N GLN A 258 -7.79 8.21 19.89
CA GLN A 258 -9.04 7.50 19.63
C GLN A 258 -9.56 7.69 18.20
N PHE A 259 -9.36 8.87 17.60
CA PHE A 259 -9.82 9.16 16.23
C PHE A 259 -8.87 8.68 15.14
N PHE A 260 -7.55 8.78 15.34
CA PHE A 260 -6.55 8.48 14.31
C PHE A 260 -5.96 7.07 14.43
N ASN A 261 -5.82 6.53 15.66
CA ASN A 261 -5.37 5.16 15.88
C ASN A 261 -6.56 4.19 15.91
N THR A 262 -7.32 4.15 14.81
CA THR A 262 -8.50 3.30 14.67
C THR A 262 -8.41 2.41 13.43
N THR A 263 -9.07 1.25 13.49
CA THR A 263 -9.32 0.37 12.33
C THR A 263 -10.59 0.76 11.58
N GLU A 264 -11.44 1.61 12.15
CA GLU A 264 -12.69 2.05 11.52
C GLU A 264 -12.40 3.03 10.39
N THR A 265 -12.49 2.54 9.15
CA THR A 265 -12.09 3.30 7.95
C THR A 265 -12.93 4.55 7.75
N GLU A 266 -14.23 4.52 8.03
CA GLU A 266 -15.12 5.69 7.87
C GLU A 266 -14.83 6.78 8.90
N LYS A 267 -14.68 6.40 10.18
CA LYS A 267 -14.25 7.30 11.27
C LYS A 267 -12.91 7.94 10.94
N LEU A 268 -11.93 7.15 10.49
CA LEU A 268 -10.63 7.66 10.06
C LEU A 268 -10.76 8.61 8.86
N ASN A 269 -11.60 8.29 7.87
CA ASN A 269 -11.83 9.15 6.70
C ASN A 269 -12.40 10.52 7.09
N ILE A 270 -13.40 10.56 7.98
CA ILE A 270 -13.95 11.83 8.49
C ILE A 270 -12.86 12.58 9.26
N SER A 271 -12.16 11.89 10.16
CA SER A 271 -11.13 12.50 11.00
C SER A 271 -10.00 13.12 10.17
N LEU A 272 -9.54 12.42 9.13
CA LEU A 272 -8.53 12.92 8.20
C LEU A 272 -9.03 14.10 7.37
N ARG A 273 -10.31 14.11 6.95
CA ARG A 273 -10.86 15.27 6.23
C ARG A 273 -10.85 16.52 7.10
N VAL A 274 -11.26 16.40 8.36
CA VAL A 274 -11.23 17.51 9.32
C VAL A 274 -9.81 17.96 9.61
N LEU A 275 -8.85 17.03 9.74
CA LEU A 275 -7.43 17.36 9.84
C LEU A 275 -6.96 18.18 8.64
N LEU A 276 -7.28 17.75 7.42
CA LEU A 276 -6.87 18.44 6.21
C LEU A 276 -7.52 19.83 6.08
N GLU A 277 -8.79 19.97 6.48
CA GLU A 277 -9.47 21.27 6.56
C GLU A 277 -8.76 22.19 7.57
N ARG A 278 -8.38 21.68 8.74
CA ARG A 278 -7.65 22.45 9.75
C ARG A 278 -6.24 22.84 9.30
N LEU A 279 -5.57 21.97 8.54
CA LEU A 279 -4.26 22.23 7.94
C LEU A 279 -4.32 23.27 6.79
N GLN A 280 -5.50 23.55 6.21
CA GLN A 280 -5.65 24.70 5.31
C GLN A 280 -5.59 26.02 6.07
N GLU A 281 -6.13 26.06 7.29
CA GLU A 281 -6.12 27.26 8.15
C GLU A 281 -4.77 27.44 8.86
N THR A 282 -4.14 26.34 9.27
CA THR A 282 -2.86 26.33 9.99
C THR A 282 -1.86 25.34 9.34
N PRO A 283 -1.23 25.70 8.21
CA PRO A 283 -0.38 24.79 7.43
C PRO A 283 0.92 24.40 8.15
N ASN A 284 0.93 23.24 8.82
CA ASN A 284 2.06 22.79 9.62
C ASN A 284 2.45 21.33 9.31
N LYS A 285 3.69 21.10 8.85
CA LYS A 285 4.16 19.77 8.40
C LYS A 285 4.44 18.84 9.57
N GLU A 286 4.98 19.32 10.69
CA GLU A 286 5.25 18.49 11.87
C GLU A 286 3.95 18.08 12.54
N PHE A 287 2.90 18.91 12.46
CA PHE A 287 1.57 18.55 12.95
C PHE A 287 0.96 17.45 12.11
N GLN A 288 1.05 17.56 10.78
CA GLN A 288 0.63 16.50 9.89
C GLN A 288 1.41 15.21 10.19
N GLU A 289 2.73 15.26 10.30
CA GLU A 289 3.58 14.11 10.61
C GLU A 289 3.24 13.50 11.98
N PHE A 290 3.03 14.33 13.00
CA PHE A 290 2.64 13.92 14.34
C PHE A 290 1.37 13.07 14.31
N ILE A 291 0.31 13.56 13.66
CA ILE A 291 -0.97 12.85 13.54
C ILE A 291 -0.83 11.60 12.65
N CYS A 292 -0.11 11.70 11.52
CA CYS A 292 0.12 10.57 10.61
C CYS A 292 0.81 9.39 11.30
N ASN A 293 1.68 9.65 12.28
CA ASN A 293 2.32 8.59 13.05
C ASN A 293 1.33 7.78 13.91
N GLY A 294 0.25 8.40 14.39
CA GLY A 294 -0.81 7.70 15.12
C GLY A 294 -1.76 6.90 14.23
N VAL A 295 -1.82 7.20 12.93
CA VAL A 295 -2.59 6.40 11.96
C VAL A 295 -1.88 5.08 11.72
N GLN A 296 -2.66 4.00 11.69
CA GLN A 296 -2.14 2.66 11.38
C GLN A 296 -1.39 2.64 10.06
N VAL A 297 -0.18 2.06 10.06
CA VAL A 297 0.75 2.07 8.91
C VAL A 297 0.08 1.63 7.60
N GLN A 298 -0.83 0.67 7.67
CA GLN A 298 -1.54 0.12 6.51
C GLN A 298 -2.55 1.10 5.89
N LEU A 299 -3.04 2.09 6.65
CA LEU A 299 -4.09 3.01 6.24
C LEU A 299 -3.57 4.42 5.90
N ARG A 300 -2.28 4.70 6.12
CA ARG A 300 -1.68 6.04 5.90
C ARG A 300 -1.78 6.53 4.46
N TYR A 301 -1.85 5.63 3.46
CA TYR A 301 -2.02 6.02 2.05
C TYR A 301 -3.33 6.78 1.78
N ILE A 302 -4.35 6.60 2.63
CA ILE A 302 -5.63 7.33 2.55
C ILE A 302 -5.41 8.84 2.62
N ILE A 303 -4.42 9.30 3.39
CA ILE A 303 -4.10 10.72 3.56
C ILE A 303 -3.69 11.34 2.21
N ILE A 304 -2.83 10.67 1.46
CA ILE A 304 -2.41 11.08 0.12
C ILE A 304 -3.60 11.08 -0.85
N LEU A 305 -4.48 10.08 -0.76
CA LEU A 305 -5.69 10.01 -1.58
C LEU A 305 -6.67 11.16 -1.28
N LEU A 306 -6.82 11.53 -0.01
CA LEU A 306 -7.70 12.63 0.40
C LEU A 306 -7.13 13.99 -0.02
N LEU A 307 -5.81 14.21 0.11
CA LEU A 307 -5.14 15.40 -0.41
C LEU A 307 -5.32 15.51 -1.93
N MET A 308 -5.13 14.42 -2.67
CA MET A 308 -5.35 14.41 -4.12
C MET A 308 -6.83 14.66 -4.48
N ARG A 309 -7.78 14.17 -3.68
CA ARG A 309 -9.21 14.47 -3.87
C ARG A 309 -9.51 15.94 -3.59
N GLN A 310 -8.86 16.54 -2.60
CA GLN A 310 -9.03 17.95 -2.25
C GLN A 310 -8.49 18.87 -3.34
N LEU A 311 -7.39 18.50 -4.01
CA LEU A 311 -6.87 19.21 -5.19
C LEU A 311 -7.89 19.28 -6.33
N ASN A 312 -8.60 18.17 -6.59
CA ASN A 312 -9.59 18.10 -7.66
C ASN A 312 -10.95 18.68 -7.29
N ASN A 313 -11.16 19.10 -6.04
CA ASN A 313 -12.46 19.60 -5.59
C ASN A 313 -12.53 21.12 -5.72
N GLU A 314 -13.13 21.60 -6.81
CA GLU A 314 -13.29 23.04 -7.07
C GLU A 314 -14.31 23.73 -6.14
N GLU A 315 -15.18 22.97 -5.47
CA GLU A 315 -16.24 23.53 -4.60
C GLU A 315 -15.71 23.97 -3.22
N LYS A 316 -14.62 23.37 -2.75
CA LYS A 316 -14.00 23.73 -1.46
C LYS A 316 -12.88 24.74 -1.70
N LYS A 317 -12.88 25.85 -0.95
CA LYS A 317 -11.82 26.89 -0.93
C LYS A 317 -10.48 26.38 -0.33
N ALA A 318 -9.99 25.24 -0.77
CA ALA A 318 -8.68 24.74 -0.40
C ALA A 318 -7.63 25.39 -1.32
N ASP A 319 -6.50 25.80 -0.75
CA ASP A 319 -5.37 26.26 -1.56
C ASP A 319 -4.64 25.03 -2.14
N PRO A 320 -4.58 24.90 -3.48
CA PRO A 320 -3.88 23.79 -4.11
C PRO A 320 -2.40 23.72 -3.74
N ILE A 321 -1.75 24.86 -3.50
CA ILE A 321 -0.32 24.91 -3.17
C ILE A 321 -0.09 24.29 -1.79
N ILE A 322 -0.95 24.60 -0.81
CA ILE A 322 -0.86 24.03 0.53
C ILE A 322 -1.05 22.51 0.45
N CYS A 323 -2.02 22.03 -0.32
CA CYS A 323 -2.25 20.60 -0.51
C CYS A 323 -1.02 19.89 -1.13
N LEU A 324 -0.45 20.44 -2.20
CA LEU A 324 0.74 19.89 -2.88
C LEU A 324 1.96 19.85 -1.95
N ARG A 325 2.18 20.92 -1.16
CA ARG A 325 3.28 20.97 -0.19
C ARG A 325 3.07 20.03 1.00
N LEU A 326 1.84 19.89 1.50
CA LEU A 326 1.49 18.88 2.51
C LEU A 326 1.78 17.46 2.00
N MET A 327 1.39 17.16 0.75
CA MET A 327 1.71 15.87 0.11
C MET A 327 3.23 15.65 0.06
N SER A 328 3.97 16.64 -0.44
CA SER A 328 5.42 16.59 -0.60
C SER A 328 6.14 16.39 0.75
N SER A 329 5.75 17.14 1.77
CA SER A 329 6.32 17.03 3.12
C SER A 329 6.11 15.63 3.72
N LEU A 330 4.93 15.03 3.53
CA LEU A 330 4.64 13.71 4.03
C LEU A 330 5.40 12.61 3.26
N LEU A 331 5.53 12.75 1.94
CA LEU A 331 6.26 11.81 1.09
C LEU A 331 7.77 11.81 1.37
N THR A 332 8.34 12.97 1.67
CA THR A 332 9.77 13.16 1.99
C THR A 332 10.13 12.87 3.46
N SER A 333 9.16 12.93 4.38
CA SER A 333 9.33 12.60 5.81
C SER A 333 9.77 11.15 6.07
N ASP A 334 10.03 10.78 7.31
CA ASP A 334 10.32 9.38 7.69
C ASP A 334 9.06 8.51 7.83
N VAL A 335 7.86 9.09 7.66
CA VAL A 335 6.59 8.36 7.75
C VAL A 335 6.50 7.30 6.65
N SER A 336 6.32 6.04 7.06
CA SER A 336 6.11 4.92 6.13
C SER A 336 4.68 4.93 5.59
N ILE A 337 4.52 4.99 4.27
CA ILE A 337 3.22 4.92 3.58
C ILE A 337 3.18 3.60 2.81
N VAL A 338 2.52 2.58 3.33
CA VAL A 338 2.44 1.27 2.65
C VAL A 338 1.21 1.23 1.73
N GLY A 339 1.33 0.59 0.57
CA GLY A 339 0.20 0.35 -0.33
C GLY A 339 -0.20 1.54 -1.20
N LEU A 340 0.69 2.53 -1.38
CA LEU A 340 0.44 3.65 -2.28
C LEU A 340 0.51 3.19 -3.74
N SER A 341 -0.55 3.45 -4.52
CA SER A 341 -0.49 3.31 -5.98
C SER A 341 0.24 4.51 -6.59
N VAL A 342 1.57 4.43 -6.60
CA VAL A 342 2.47 5.52 -7.05
C VAL A 342 2.09 6.02 -8.44
N LEU A 343 1.91 5.09 -9.38
CA LEU A 343 1.61 5.40 -10.77
C LEU A 343 0.27 6.15 -10.90
N ASP A 344 -0.76 5.75 -10.15
CA ASP A 344 -2.05 6.46 -10.18
C ASP A 344 -1.97 7.87 -9.60
N ILE A 345 -1.17 8.08 -8.55
CA ILE A 345 -0.94 9.42 -7.97
C ILE A 345 -0.23 10.31 -8.99
N ILE A 346 0.84 9.82 -9.61
CA ILE A 346 1.59 10.56 -10.64
C ILE A 346 0.69 10.92 -11.82
N ARG A 347 -0.09 9.96 -12.32
CA ARG A 347 -1.04 10.21 -13.41
C ARG A 347 -2.05 11.30 -13.06
N LYS A 348 -2.60 11.29 -11.83
CA LYS A 348 -3.54 12.30 -11.34
C LYS A 348 -2.88 13.66 -11.15
N LEU A 349 -1.65 13.72 -10.66
CA LEU A 349 -0.88 14.97 -10.51
C LEU A 349 -0.58 15.58 -11.87
N ILE A 350 -0.13 14.79 -12.84
CA ILE A 350 0.07 15.25 -14.22
C ILE A 350 -1.26 15.72 -14.81
N GLU A 351 -2.36 14.97 -14.65
CA GLU A 351 -3.66 15.39 -15.16
C GLU A 351 -4.13 16.73 -14.54
N TYR A 352 -3.88 16.93 -13.24
CA TYR A 352 -4.16 18.18 -12.54
C TYR A 352 -3.28 19.34 -13.05
N GLN A 353 -1.98 19.11 -13.21
CA GLN A 353 -1.02 20.06 -13.77
C GLN A 353 -1.42 20.47 -15.20
N MET A 354 -1.85 19.51 -16.03
CA MET A 354 -2.32 19.75 -17.40
C MET A 354 -3.66 20.53 -17.45
N LYS A 355 -4.50 20.45 -16.41
CA LYS A 355 -5.71 21.30 -16.29
C LYS A 355 -5.35 22.74 -15.92
N HIS A 356 -4.22 22.97 -15.25
CA HIS A 356 -3.81 24.27 -14.73
C HIS A 356 -2.51 24.83 -15.34
N ILE A 357 -2.27 24.56 -16.63
CA ILE A 357 -1.08 24.97 -17.39
C ILE A 357 -0.78 26.48 -17.28
N ASN A 358 -1.81 27.32 -17.20
CA ASN A 358 -1.66 28.78 -17.17
C ASN A 358 -1.18 29.31 -15.80
N LYS A 359 -1.18 28.50 -14.75
CA LYS A 359 -0.79 28.91 -13.39
C LYS A 359 0.61 28.38 -13.07
N LYS A 360 1.63 29.20 -13.30
CA LYS A 360 3.04 28.81 -13.11
C LYS A 360 3.34 28.24 -11.72
N GLU A 361 2.81 28.86 -10.66
CA GLU A 361 3.02 28.39 -9.28
C GLU A 361 2.51 26.96 -9.06
N ILE A 362 1.35 26.61 -9.61
CA ILE A 362 0.80 25.25 -9.51
C ILE A 362 1.64 24.27 -10.32
N VAL A 363 2.04 24.66 -11.54
CA VAL A 363 2.88 23.83 -12.41
C VAL A 363 4.23 23.52 -11.73
N ASP A 364 4.88 24.53 -11.16
CA ASP A 364 6.14 24.37 -10.43
C ASP A 364 5.98 23.50 -9.17
N GLN A 365 4.91 23.69 -8.39
CA GLN A 365 4.66 22.86 -7.21
C GLN A 365 4.29 21.41 -7.57
N CYS A 366 3.54 21.18 -8.66
CA CYS A 366 3.27 19.84 -9.17
C CYS A 366 4.57 19.13 -9.58
N LYS A 367 5.48 19.82 -10.27
CA LYS A 367 6.81 19.31 -10.65
C LYS A 367 7.59 18.81 -9.42
N TYR A 368 7.67 19.62 -8.37
CA TYR A 368 8.34 19.19 -7.13
C TYR A 368 7.60 18.06 -6.42
N THR A 369 6.26 18.09 -6.41
CA THR A 369 5.46 17.01 -5.79
C THR A 369 5.64 15.69 -6.55
N LEU A 370 5.71 15.71 -7.88
CA LEU A 370 5.98 14.53 -8.72
C LEU A 370 7.35 13.91 -8.38
N ARG A 371 8.37 14.75 -8.26
CA ARG A 371 9.69 14.33 -7.78
C ARG A 371 9.61 13.73 -6.38
N ASP A 372 8.89 14.35 -5.47
CA ASP A 372 8.80 13.92 -4.07
C ASP A 372 8.00 12.63 -3.90
N VAL A 373 7.06 12.32 -4.80
CA VAL A 373 6.42 10.99 -4.90
C VAL A 373 7.46 9.91 -5.21
N GLU A 374 8.42 10.20 -6.09
CA GLU A 374 9.53 9.31 -6.43
C GLU A 374 10.63 9.24 -5.36
N PHE A 375 10.56 10.05 -4.29
CA PHE A 375 11.60 10.09 -3.26
C PHE A 375 11.82 8.71 -2.60
N LYS A 376 10.74 8.00 -2.30
CA LYS A 376 10.77 6.63 -1.76
C LYS A 376 10.44 5.62 -2.86
N THR A 377 11.19 4.53 -2.90
CA THR A 377 10.95 3.41 -3.83
C THR A 377 10.12 2.33 -3.13
N TYR A 378 8.88 2.16 -3.58
CA TYR A 378 7.92 1.19 -3.03
C TYR A 378 8.03 -0.19 -3.70
N TYR A 379 8.44 -0.24 -4.97
CA TYR A 379 8.66 -1.49 -5.69
C TYR A 379 9.80 -1.38 -6.72
N LYS A 380 10.37 -2.52 -7.12
CA LYS A 380 11.46 -2.57 -8.10
C LYS A 380 10.92 -2.19 -9.48
N GLY A 381 11.51 -1.18 -10.12
CA GLY A 381 11.08 -0.70 -11.44
C GLY A 381 10.16 0.52 -11.41
N GLN A 382 9.75 0.99 -10.24
CA GLN A 382 8.87 2.16 -10.08
C GLN A 382 9.27 3.37 -10.94
N THR A 383 10.52 3.81 -10.82
CA THR A 383 10.98 4.99 -11.56
C THR A 383 10.98 4.75 -13.06
N ALA A 384 11.27 3.53 -13.53
CA ALA A 384 11.19 3.20 -14.95
C ALA A 384 9.74 3.28 -15.45
N ASP A 385 8.77 2.70 -14.72
CA ASP A 385 7.35 2.75 -15.07
C ASP A 385 6.83 4.20 -15.16
N VAL A 386 7.27 5.05 -14.23
CA VAL A 386 6.93 6.48 -14.20
C VAL A 386 7.48 7.20 -15.42
N LEU A 387 8.75 6.97 -15.76
CA LEU A 387 9.36 7.55 -16.95
C LEU A 387 8.68 7.06 -18.23
N TYR A 388 8.36 5.77 -18.33
CA TYR A 388 7.61 5.22 -19.46
C TYR A 388 6.21 5.84 -19.61
N ASP A 389 5.48 6.09 -18.51
CA ASP A 389 4.17 6.77 -18.57
C ASP A 389 4.30 8.19 -19.12
N ILE A 390 5.31 8.94 -18.67
CA ILE A 390 5.55 10.32 -19.13
C ILE A 390 6.01 10.34 -20.60
N VAL A 391 6.94 9.46 -20.98
CA VAL A 391 7.40 9.33 -22.38
C VAL A 391 6.25 8.93 -23.31
N GLY A 392 5.38 8.02 -22.88
CA GLY A 392 4.18 7.64 -23.65
C GLY A 392 3.27 8.84 -23.93
N ARG A 393 3.10 9.75 -22.96
CA ARG A 393 2.34 11.00 -23.13
C ARG A 393 3.05 11.98 -24.06
N LEU A 394 4.36 12.13 -23.95
CA LEU A 394 5.16 12.99 -24.83
C LEU A 394 5.09 12.53 -26.29
N ASN A 395 5.22 11.22 -26.55
CA ASN A 395 5.10 10.64 -27.88
C ASN A 395 3.71 10.91 -28.50
N SER A 396 2.65 10.85 -27.69
CA SER A 396 1.29 11.22 -28.15
C SER A 396 1.20 12.69 -28.53
N LEU A 397 1.78 13.59 -27.72
CA LEU A 397 1.79 15.03 -28.00
C LEU A 397 2.62 15.36 -29.24
N ASP A 398 3.71 14.64 -29.49
CA ASP A 398 4.53 14.81 -30.68
C ASP A 398 3.74 14.50 -31.96
N GLN A 399 2.88 13.47 -31.94
CA GLN A 399 1.96 13.19 -33.04
C GLN A 399 0.93 14.31 -33.22
N ASP A 400 0.34 14.81 -32.14
CA ASP A 400 -0.63 15.91 -32.21
C ASP A 400 -0.02 17.20 -32.78
N ILE A 401 1.21 17.55 -32.38
CA ILE A 401 1.93 18.74 -32.87
C ILE A 401 2.24 18.63 -34.36
N LEU A 402 2.58 17.44 -34.86
CA LEU A 402 2.82 17.22 -36.30
C LEU A 402 1.56 17.44 -37.15
N HIS A 403 0.37 17.33 -36.56
CA HIS A 403 -0.91 17.56 -37.21
C HIS A 403 -1.45 19.00 -37.04
N GLU A 404 -0.89 19.80 -36.13
CA GLU A 404 -1.25 21.21 -35.94
C GLU A 404 -0.60 22.10 -37.03
N LYS A 405 -1.43 22.74 -37.87
CA LYS A 405 -0.96 23.78 -38.81
C LYS A 405 -0.35 24.96 -38.04
N GLU A 406 0.77 25.50 -38.54
CA GLU A 406 1.52 26.62 -37.97
C GLU A 406 0.64 27.87 -37.74
N ASN A 407 0.03 27.97 -36.55
CA ASN A 407 -0.51 29.22 -36.04
C ASN A 407 0.48 29.81 -35.02
N GLN A 408 0.66 31.14 -35.08
CA GLN A 408 1.74 31.89 -34.43
C GLN A 408 1.63 32.06 -32.90
N THR A 409 0.63 31.46 -32.25
CA THR A 409 0.56 31.37 -30.78
C THR A 409 1.18 30.06 -30.31
N ILE A 410 1.95 30.07 -29.23
CA ILE A 410 2.48 28.83 -28.63
C ILE A 410 1.28 27.93 -28.34
N SER A 411 1.11 26.86 -29.14
CA SER A 411 -0.05 26.00 -29.00
C SER A 411 -0.03 25.35 -27.62
N ALA A 412 -1.21 25.13 -27.04
CA ALA A 412 -1.34 24.50 -25.73
C ALA A 412 -0.59 23.14 -25.69
N SER A 413 -0.53 22.44 -26.81
CA SER A 413 0.22 21.20 -27.03
C SER A 413 1.73 21.38 -26.85
N ARG A 414 2.31 22.47 -27.38
CA ARG A 414 3.74 22.81 -27.19
C ARG A 414 4.07 23.16 -25.74
N LEU A 415 3.19 23.90 -25.04
CA LEU A 415 3.37 24.18 -23.60
C LEU A 415 3.30 22.91 -22.75
N LYS A 416 2.35 22.02 -23.03
CA LYS A 416 2.24 20.71 -22.35
C LYS A 416 3.52 19.89 -22.51
N LYS A 417 4.06 19.85 -23.73
CA LYS A 417 5.33 19.18 -24.02
C LYS A 417 6.46 19.76 -23.16
N LEU A 418 6.60 21.08 -23.13
CA LEU A 418 7.63 21.76 -22.35
C LEU A 418 7.53 21.44 -20.85
N ILE A 419 6.32 21.48 -20.28
CA ILE A 419 6.10 21.16 -18.86
C ILE A 419 6.48 19.71 -18.55
N LEU A 420 6.01 18.75 -19.35
CA LEU A 420 6.35 17.33 -19.14
C LEU A 420 7.85 17.04 -19.31
N THR A 421 8.53 17.76 -20.20
CA THR A 421 9.99 17.65 -20.31
C THR A 421 10.70 18.21 -19.07
N GLU A 422 10.20 19.30 -18.47
CA GLU A 422 10.73 19.78 -17.19
C GLU A 422 10.49 18.79 -16.06
N ASP A 423 9.32 18.13 -16.02
CA ASP A 423 9.02 17.11 -15.01
C ASP A 423 9.98 15.92 -15.11
N LEU A 424 10.29 15.45 -16.33
CA LEU A 424 11.27 14.39 -16.57
C LEU A 424 12.67 14.76 -16.05
N LEU A 425 13.11 15.99 -16.34
CA LEU A 425 14.41 16.49 -15.89
C LEU A 425 14.47 16.56 -14.36
N GLU A 426 13.41 17.04 -13.72
CA GLU A 426 13.35 17.13 -12.26
C GLU A 426 13.41 15.73 -11.61
N ILE A 427 12.58 14.77 -12.07
CA ILE A 427 12.53 13.40 -11.52
C ILE A 427 13.89 12.69 -11.62
N THR A 428 14.59 12.87 -12.74
CA THR A 428 15.87 12.20 -13.00
C THR A 428 17.05 12.84 -12.26
N SER A 429 16.99 14.13 -11.93
CA SER A 429 18.12 14.87 -11.36
C SER A 429 18.56 14.44 -9.94
N TYR A 430 17.65 13.85 -9.13
CA TYR A 430 17.93 13.48 -7.73
C TYR A 430 18.33 12.03 -7.52
N LYS A 431 18.05 11.16 -8.50
CA LYS A 431 18.37 9.74 -8.39
C LYS A 431 19.85 9.52 -8.64
N LYS A 432 20.49 8.71 -7.78
CA LYS A 432 21.92 8.37 -7.89
C LYS A 432 22.15 6.90 -8.25
N ASP A 433 21.18 6.05 -7.98
CA ASP A 433 21.27 4.64 -8.28
C ASP A 433 20.99 4.40 -9.76
N LYS A 434 21.52 3.30 -10.32
CA LYS A 434 21.25 2.89 -11.70
C LYS A 434 19.92 2.16 -11.78
N PHE A 435 18.98 2.63 -12.59
CA PHE A 435 17.64 2.06 -12.71
C PHE A 435 17.05 2.11 -14.13
N ILE A 436 17.70 2.80 -15.07
CA ILE A 436 17.20 2.99 -16.43
C ILE A 436 17.65 1.81 -17.30
N SER A 437 16.73 1.17 -18.02
CA SER A 437 17.09 0.23 -19.07
C SER A 437 17.62 1.00 -20.28
N ILE A 438 18.52 0.40 -21.05
CA ILE A 438 19.04 1.04 -22.27
C ILE A 438 17.93 1.36 -23.28
N GLU A 439 16.85 0.57 -23.32
CA GLU A 439 15.70 0.81 -24.20
C GLU A 439 14.97 2.10 -23.81
N LEU A 440 14.70 2.28 -22.51
CA LEU A 440 14.11 3.51 -21.99
C LEU A 440 15.05 4.70 -22.22
N PHE A 441 16.36 4.51 -22.04
CA PHE A 441 17.34 5.56 -22.32
C PHE A 441 17.24 6.06 -23.77
N ILE A 442 17.15 5.15 -24.74
CA ILE A 442 17.02 5.50 -26.16
C ILE A 442 15.76 6.36 -26.39
N GLU A 443 14.64 6.01 -25.77
CA GLU A 443 13.40 6.78 -25.86
C GLU A 443 13.47 8.15 -25.18
N LEU A 444 14.35 8.32 -24.19
CA LEU A 444 14.54 9.59 -23.48
C LEU A 444 15.50 10.55 -24.20
N ILE A 445 16.37 10.07 -25.10
CA ILE A 445 17.36 10.88 -25.84
C ILE A 445 16.76 12.18 -26.41
N PRO A 446 15.60 12.17 -27.11
CA PRO A 446 15.05 13.38 -27.74
C PRO A 446 14.68 14.49 -26.76
N TYR A 447 14.50 14.17 -25.48
CA TYR A 447 14.02 15.09 -24.44
C TYR A 447 15.16 15.59 -23.53
N PHE A 448 16.35 14.99 -23.60
CA PHE A 448 17.49 15.29 -22.75
C PHE A 448 18.67 15.81 -23.59
N ASN A 449 18.93 17.11 -23.53
CA ASN A 449 20.05 17.76 -24.23
C ASN A 449 21.38 17.53 -23.49
N GLU A 450 22.00 18.59 -22.94
CA GLU A 450 23.31 18.54 -22.26
C GLU A 450 23.35 17.62 -21.01
N GLN A 451 22.19 17.22 -20.50
CA GLN A 451 22.08 16.31 -19.35
C GLN A 451 22.14 14.82 -19.74
N LEU A 452 22.26 14.50 -21.03
CA LEU A 452 22.25 13.13 -21.52
C LEU A 452 23.35 12.24 -20.90
N LEU A 453 24.55 12.81 -20.70
CA LEU A 453 25.66 12.09 -20.05
C LEU A 453 25.33 11.71 -18.60
N LYS A 454 24.65 12.59 -17.87
CA LYS A 454 24.20 12.29 -16.50
C LYS A 454 23.15 11.18 -16.52
N LEU A 455 22.23 11.23 -17.47
CA LEU A 455 21.20 10.21 -17.66
C LEU A 455 21.81 8.85 -18.02
N PHE A 456 22.83 8.82 -18.89
CA PHE A 456 23.54 7.60 -19.25
C PHE A 456 24.24 6.95 -18.05
N GLY A 457 24.73 7.76 -17.11
CA GLY A 457 25.26 7.29 -15.83
C GLY A 457 24.24 6.53 -14.96
N LEU A 458 22.93 6.76 -15.16
CA LEU A 458 21.83 6.09 -14.47
C LEU A 458 21.36 4.81 -15.18
N VAL A 459 21.89 4.51 -16.36
CA VAL A 459 21.57 3.27 -17.10
C VAL A 459 22.18 2.09 -16.36
N ASP A 460 21.44 0.98 -16.29
CA ASP A 460 21.92 -0.25 -15.68
C ASP A 460 23.08 -0.90 -16.44
N ASP A 461 23.80 -1.82 -15.78
CA ASP A 461 24.97 -2.48 -16.37
C ASP A 461 24.59 -3.76 -17.14
N GLN A 462 23.30 -3.92 -17.48
CA GLN A 462 22.84 -5.06 -18.26
C GLN A 462 23.34 -4.94 -19.70
N ILE A 463 23.79 -6.05 -20.28
CA ILE A 463 24.32 -6.08 -21.64
C ILE A 463 23.14 -6.08 -22.62
N PRO A 464 23.03 -5.06 -23.50
CA PRO A 464 21.97 -5.01 -24.50
C PRO A 464 22.13 -6.12 -25.55
N GLY A 465 21.02 -6.52 -26.18
CA GLY A 465 21.06 -7.26 -27.43
C GLY A 465 21.57 -6.40 -28.59
N THR A 466 22.04 -7.02 -29.68
CA THR A 466 22.60 -6.34 -30.86
C THR A 466 21.64 -5.30 -31.45
N TYR A 467 20.37 -5.65 -31.62
CA TYR A 467 19.34 -4.74 -32.15
C TYR A 467 19.19 -3.45 -31.32
N ILE A 468 19.40 -3.53 -30.01
CA ILE A 468 19.30 -2.36 -29.14
C ILE A 468 20.51 -1.43 -29.33
N PHE A 469 21.71 -1.99 -29.60
CA PHE A 469 22.87 -1.20 -29.98
C PHE A 469 22.67 -0.49 -31.32
N ASP A 470 22.08 -1.16 -32.31
CA ASP A 470 21.77 -0.54 -33.60
C ASP A 470 20.86 0.68 -33.42
N ARG A 471 19.78 0.53 -32.62
CA ARG A 471 18.90 1.65 -32.26
C ARG A 471 19.61 2.75 -31.45
N LEU A 472 20.55 2.38 -30.58
CA LEU A 472 21.32 3.34 -29.79
C LEU A 472 22.21 4.20 -30.69
N PHE A 473 22.94 3.59 -31.62
CA PHE A 473 23.79 4.31 -32.55
C PHE A 473 22.97 5.18 -33.50
N GLN A 474 21.84 4.66 -34.01
CA GLN A 474 20.90 5.45 -34.82
C GLN A 474 20.38 6.69 -34.05
N ALA A 475 20.05 6.53 -32.77
CA ALA A 475 19.58 7.65 -31.95
C ALA A 475 20.70 8.66 -31.66
N LEU A 476 21.95 8.22 -31.49
CA LEU A 476 23.10 9.13 -31.31
C LEU A 476 23.41 9.92 -32.57
N ASP A 477 23.31 9.30 -33.76
CA ASP A 477 23.54 9.97 -35.04
C ASP A 477 22.49 11.06 -35.30
N SER A 478 21.29 10.93 -34.73
CA SER A 478 20.22 11.95 -34.80
C SER A 478 20.47 13.19 -33.93
N LEU A 479 21.50 13.18 -33.06
CA LEU A 479 21.81 14.32 -32.19
C LEU A 479 22.47 15.46 -32.97
N ASN A 480 22.03 16.70 -32.76
CA ASN A 480 22.62 17.85 -33.46
C ASN A 480 24.00 18.30 -32.90
N ASN A 481 24.43 17.79 -31.73
CA ASN A 481 25.63 18.26 -31.03
C ASN A 481 26.79 17.26 -31.17
N GLU A 482 27.73 17.56 -32.05
CA GLU A 482 28.94 16.76 -32.33
C GLU A 482 29.78 16.49 -31.07
N LYS A 483 29.93 17.47 -30.17
CA LYS A 483 30.70 17.27 -28.93
C LYS A 483 30.05 16.22 -28.04
N LEU A 484 28.72 16.28 -27.91
CA LEU A 484 27.96 15.34 -27.10
C LEU A 484 27.99 13.93 -27.71
N GLN A 485 27.91 13.80 -29.04
CA GLN A 485 28.05 12.51 -29.72
C GLN A 485 29.39 11.84 -29.40
N ASN A 486 30.49 12.60 -29.44
CA ASN A 486 31.82 12.08 -29.11
C ASN A 486 31.92 11.67 -27.63
N GLU A 487 31.48 12.52 -26.69
CA GLU A 487 31.49 12.20 -25.26
C GLU A 487 30.64 10.96 -24.93
N MET A 488 29.43 10.86 -25.50
CA MET A 488 28.55 9.70 -25.36
C MET A 488 29.17 8.42 -25.93
N MET A 489 29.81 8.50 -27.10
CA MET A 489 30.48 7.34 -27.71
C MET A 489 31.60 6.82 -26.80
N ASN A 490 32.40 7.72 -26.21
CA ASN A 490 33.45 7.34 -25.27
C ASN A 490 32.87 6.68 -24.00
N GLU A 491 31.78 7.19 -23.44
CA GLU A 491 31.10 6.58 -22.28
C GLU A 491 30.50 5.20 -22.61
N ILE A 492 29.93 5.02 -23.79
CA ILE A 492 29.42 3.72 -24.27
C ILE A 492 30.55 2.69 -24.36
N PHE A 493 31.69 3.08 -24.91
CA PHE A 493 32.89 2.22 -24.95
C PHE A 493 33.45 1.93 -23.55
N ALA A 494 33.46 2.92 -22.66
CA ALA A 494 33.91 2.74 -21.28
C ALA A 494 33.05 1.71 -20.53
N LYS A 495 31.73 1.76 -20.75
CA LYS A 495 30.75 0.90 -20.08
C LYS A 495 30.66 -0.50 -20.69
N TYR A 496 30.47 -0.60 -22.01
CA TYR A 496 30.17 -1.86 -22.69
C TYR A 496 31.38 -2.50 -23.40
N LYS A 497 32.51 -1.78 -23.54
CA LYS A 497 33.80 -2.33 -24.00
C LYS A 497 33.68 -3.15 -25.30
N LYS A 498 34.06 -4.44 -25.27
CA LYS A 498 34.02 -5.37 -26.41
C LYS A 498 32.64 -5.47 -27.07
N TYR A 499 31.56 -5.28 -26.32
CA TYR A 499 30.21 -5.31 -26.85
C TYR A 499 29.92 -4.09 -27.74
N ALA A 500 30.35 -2.90 -27.31
CA ALA A 500 30.27 -1.69 -28.14
C ALA A 500 31.17 -1.80 -29.39
N LEU A 501 32.36 -2.38 -29.25
CA LEU A 501 33.27 -2.63 -30.36
C LEU A 501 32.63 -3.53 -31.43
N PHE A 502 32.11 -4.70 -31.07
CA PHE A 502 31.59 -5.64 -32.07
C PHE A 502 30.25 -5.19 -32.66
N SER A 503 29.34 -4.67 -31.83
CA SER A 503 28.05 -4.16 -32.31
C SER A 503 28.23 -2.93 -33.20
N GLY A 504 29.12 -1.99 -32.82
CA GLY A 504 29.42 -0.83 -33.65
C GLY A 504 30.16 -1.18 -34.95
N LEU A 505 31.10 -2.15 -34.91
CA LEU A 505 31.79 -2.62 -36.11
C LEU A 505 30.82 -3.20 -37.14
N LYS A 506 29.79 -3.90 -36.66
CA LYS A 506 28.73 -4.42 -37.52
C LYS A 506 27.85 -3.29 -38.06
N TYR A 507 27.33 -2.45 -37.17
CA TYR A 507 26.39 -1.36 -37.49
C TYR A 507 26.99 -0.35 -38.49
N PHE A 508 28.14 0.24 -38.16
CA PHE A 508 28.82 1.24 -39.00
C PHE A 508 29.50 0.65 -40.24
N TYR A 509 29.51 -0.67 -40.40
CA TYR A 509 29.93 -1.31 -41.64
C TYR A 509 28.73 -1.63 -42.55
N GLU A 510 27.59 -2.02 -41.97
CA GLU A 510 26.37 -2.40 -42.71
C GLU A 510 25.47 -1.20 -43.09
N GLU A 511 25.34 -0.16 -42.25
CA GLU A 511 24.44 0.98 -42.52
C GLU A 511 25.09 2.16 -43.26
N THR A 512 26.43 2.26 -43.31
CA THR A 512 27.14 3.45 -43.80
C THR A 512 27.48 3.36 -45.29
N GLU A 513 26.46 3.30 -46.16
CA GLU A 513 26.66 3.05 -47.61
C GLU A 513 26.80 4.33 -48.47
N GLN A 514 26.47 5.55 -47.99
CA GLN A 514 26.43 6.75 -48.85
C GLN A 514 27.20 7.97 -48.34
N GLU A 515 27.08 8.37 -47.06
CA GLU A 515 27.85 9.47 -46.47
C GLU A 515 28.24 9.16 -45.02
N PRO A 516 29.49 9.47 -44.60
CA PRO A 516 29.94 9.23 -43.23
C PRO A 516 29.34 10.25 -42.25
N THR A 517 28.57 9.77 -41.28
CA THR A 517 28.05 10.59 -40.18
C THR A 517 29.16 10.98 -39.20
N TYR A 518 28.96 12.02 -38.39
CA TYR A 518 29.94 12.37 -37.35
C TYR A 518 30.10 11.25 -36.31
N GLY A 519 29.00 10.55 -35.99
CA GLY A 519 29.02 9.38 -35.09
C GLY A 519 29.87 8.22 -35.60
N TYR A 520 29.92 8.00 -36.93
CA TYR A 520 30.83 7.04 -37.57
C TYR A 520 32.30 7.30 -37.19
N TYR A 521 32.77 8.54 -37.32
CA TYR A 521 34.14 8.90 -36.97
C TYR A 521 34.39 8.81 -35.46
N CYS A 522 33.40 9.19 -34.64
CA CYS A 522 33.48 9.05 -33.19
C CYS A 522 33.65 7.58 -32.79
N TYR A 523 32.92 6.67 -33.43
CA TYR A 523 33.04 5.24 -33.21
C TYR A 523 34.44 4.75 -33.53
N HIS A 524 34.97 5.03 -34.72
CA HIS A 524 36.30 4.57 -35.12
C HIS A 524 37.41 5.14 -34.22
N LYS A 525 37.28 6.39 -33.79
CA LYS A 525 38.21 7.02 -32.83
C LYS A 525 38.14 6.39 -31.45
N ALA A 526 36.94 6.08 -30.95
CA ALA A 526 36.74 5.40 -29.67
C ALA A 526 37.22 3.93 -29.73
N ALA A 527 36.99 3.25 -30.84
CA ALA A 527 37.48 1.89 -31.10
C ALA A 527 39.01 1.85 -31.11
N ALA A 528 39.68 2.76 -31.82
CA ALA A 528 41.15 2.84 -31.83
C ALA A 528 41.73 3.05 -30.43
N LYS A 529 41.13 3.95 -29.64
CA LYS A 529 41.51 4.17 -28.23
C LYS A 529 41.30 2.95 -27.35
N PHE A 530 40.17 2.24 -27.52
CA PHE A 530 39.88 1.03 -26.76
C PHE A 530 40.85 -0.11 -27.09
N LEU A 531 41.26 -0.23 -28.36
CA LEU A 531 42.24 -1.20 -28.82
C LEU A 531 43.69 -0.80 -28.54
N ALA A 532 43.93 0.45 -28.12
CA ALA A 532 45.26 1.04 -27.93
C ALA A 532 46.15 0.98 -29.20
N LEU A 533 45.54 1.13 -30.38
CA LEU A 533 46.20 1.10 -31.68
C LEU A 533 46.42 2.52 -32.23
N HIS A 534 47.68 2.97 -32.24
CA HIS A 534 48.02 4.34 -32.64
C HIS A 534 47.89 4.56 -34.16
N ASP A 535 48.24 3.56 -34.94
CA ASP A 535 48.02 3.50 -36.39
C ASP A 535 46.53 3.63 -36.74
N TYR A 536 45.66 2.94 -36.02
CA TYR A 536 44.22 3.07 -36.22
C TYR A 536 43.71 4.47 -35.84
N GLU A 537 44.19 5.05 -34.75
CA GLU A 537 43.79 6.41 -34.33
C GLU A 537 44.24 7.47 -35.36
N THR A 538 45.46 7.37 -35.88
CA THR A 538 45.96 8.29 -36.91
C THR A 538 45.17 8.15 -38.21
N GLN A 539 44.86 6.93 -38.65
CA GLN A 539 44.03 6.72 -39.83
C GLN A 539 42.59 7.23 -39.63
N ALA A 540 42.01 7.06 -38.45
CA ALA A 540 40.68 7.59 -38.13
C ALA A 540 40.63 9.12 -38.19
N ASN A 541 41.65 9.81 -37.65
CA ASN A 541 41.74 11.28 -37.74
C ASN A 541 41.93 11.74 -39.20
N TYR A 542 42.77 11.06 -39.98
CA TYR A 542 42.97 11.35 -41.40
C TYR A 542 41.68 11.16 -42.22
N LYS A 543 40.94 10.07 -41.98
CA LYS A 543 39.66 9.79 -42.65
C LYS A 543 38.59 10.81 -42.25
N PHE A 544 38.57 11.28 -41.00
CA PHE A 544 37.70 12.35 -40.52
C PHE A 544 37.97 13.68 -41.24
N GLU A 545 39.23 14.13 -41.29
CA GLU A 545 39.62 15.39 -41.94
C GLU A 545 39.27 15.42 -43.44
N ASN A 546 39.39 14.27 -44.11
CA ASN A 546 39.14 14.12 -45.54
C ASN A 546 37.73 13.62 -45.88
N LYS A 547 36.86 13.45 -44.89
CA LYS A 547 35.48 12.94 -45.05
C LYS A 547 35.39 11.60 -45.80
N MET A 548 36.30 10.67 -45.50
CA MET A 548 36.38 9.36 -46.17
C MET A 548 35.90 8.22 -45.27
N LEU A 549 35.31 7.19 -45.89
CA LEU A 549 34.98 5.93 -45.23
C LEU A 549 36.20 5.00 -45.14
N PHE A 550 36.22 4.12 -44.14
CA PHE A 550 37.14 2.99 -44.06
C PHE A 550 36.74 1.92 -45.09
N SER A 551 37.72 1.40 -45.82
CA SER A 551 37.52 0.22 -46.66
C SER A 551 37.46 -1.04 -45.79
N LYS A 552 36.95 -2.14 -46.37
CA LYS A 552 36.98 -3.43 -45.68
C LYS A 552 38.41 -3.86 -45.37
N GLU A 553 39.32 -3.60 -46.32
CA GLU A 553 40.75 -3.91 -46.22
C GLU A 553 41.41 -3.06 -45.12
N ASP A 554 41.07 -1.77 -45.02
CA ASP A 554 41.55 -0.88 -43.95
C ASP A 554 41.21 -1.46 -42.58
N LEU A 555 39.94 -1.86 -42.38
CA LEU A 555 39.50 -2.42 -41.10
C LEU A 555 40.11 -3.80 -40.83
N LEU A 556 40.23 -4.66 -41.84
CA LEU A 556 40.81 -6.00 -41.66
C LEU A 556 42.26 -5.96 -41.18
N ASN A 557 43.03 -4.95 -41.59
CA ASN A 557 44.42 -4.78 -41.14
C ASN A 557 44.50 -4.64 -39.61
N PHE A 558 43.56 -3.92 -38.99
CA PHE A 558 43.50 -3.75 -37.53
C PHE A 558 43.02 -4.98 -36.76
N TYR A 559 42.45 -5.97 -37.45
CA TYR A 559 41.96 -7.23 -36.87
C TYR A 559 42.71 -8.45 -37.44
N SER A 560 43.96 -8.27 -37.90
CA SER A 560 44.75 -9.30 -38.56
C SER A 560 45.66 -10.09 -37.60
N ASP A 561 46.21 -9.45 -36.57
CA ASP A 561 47.14 -10.05 -35.61
C ASP A 561 46.56 -10.10 -34.19
N GLU A 562 46.57 -11.29 -33.59
CA GLU A 562 46.10 -11.53 -32.22
C GLU A 562 47.04 -10.98 -31.16
N GLY A 563 48.34 -10.84 -31.47
CA GLY A 563 49.33 -10.27 -30.56
C GLY A 563 49.12 -8.77 -30.35
N SER A 564 48.79 -8.06 -31.43
CA SER A 564 48.54 -6.62 -31.44
C SER A 564 47.11 -6.25 -31.02
N ASN A 565 46.12 -7.08 -31.33
CA ASN A 565 44.73 -6.86 -30.96
C ASN A 565 44.07 -8.18 -30.46
N PRO A 566 43.67 -8.27 -29.18
CA PRO A 566 43.08 -9.48 -28.60
C PRO A 566 41.68 -9.81 -29.17
N PHE A 567 41.10 -8.92 -29.97
CA PHE A 567 39.79 -9.09 -30.59
C PHE A 567 39.87 -9.36 -32.11
N SER A 568 41.07 -9.57 -32.67
CA SER A 568 41.34 -9.79 -34.10
C SER A 568 40.53 -10.92 -34.74
N GLN A 569 40.51 -12.11 -34.13
CA GLN A 569 39.74 -13.25 -34.65
C GLN A 569 38.25 -12.94 -34.81
N ARG A 570 37.67 -12.19 -33.87
CA ARG A 570 36.24 -11.88 -33.86
C ARG A 570 35.89 -10.72 -34.77
N GLY A 571 36.70 -9.65 -34.76
CA GLY A 571 36.50 -8.52 -35.66
C GLY A 571 36.62 -8.93 -37.13
N SER A 572 37.61 -9.76 -37.46
CA SER A 572 37.76 -10.32 -38.82
C SER A 572 36.58 -11.21 -39.20
N GLN A 573 36.09 -12.07 -38.28
CA GLN A 573 34.90 -12.88 -38.52
C GLN A 573 33.67 -12.03 -38.84
N ILE A 574 33.43 -10.95 -38.07
CA ILE A 574 32.29 -10.03 -38.30
C ILE A 574 32.40 -9.35 -39.68
N LEU A 575 33.59 -8.84 -40.03
CA LEU A 575 33.84 -8.19 -41.32
C LEU A 575 33.74 -9.14 -42.52
N LEU A 576 34.07 -10.42 -42.32
CA LEU A 576 34.04 -11.45 -43.37
C LEU A 576 32.66 -12.12 -43.49
N SER A 577 31.90 -12.23 -42.41
CA SER A 577 30.58 -12.85 -42.40
C SER A 577 29.52 -11.93 -43.00
N LYS A 578 29.18 -12.14 -44.27
CA LYS A 578 27.98 -11.53 -44.85
C LYS A 578 26.74 -12.26 -44.30
N ALA A 579 26.01 -11.60 -43.41
CA ALA A 579 24.56 -11.71 -43.24
C ALA A 579 23.90 -12.68 -42.22
N ASN A 580 24.53 -13.21 -41.16
CA ASN A 580 23.75 -13.98 -40.15
C ASN A 580 24.32 -14.05 -38.72
N MET A 581 24.94 -12.97 -38.21
CA MET A 581 25.27 -12.85 -36.78
C MET A 581 24.24 -11.92 -36.11
N GLY A 582 23.07 -12.47 -35.79
CA GLY A 582 21.95 -11.73 -35.22
C GLY A 582 21.97 -11.64 -33.69
N SER A 583 22.55 -12.62 -33.00
CA SER A 583 22.53 -12.70 -31.53
C SER A 583 23.79 -12.15 -30.87
N MET A 584 23.65 -11.47 -29.74
CA MET A 584 24.76 -10.97 -28.92
C MET A 584 25.67 -12.10 -28.39
N THR A 585 25.11 -13.30 -28.20
CA THR A 585 25.88 -14.51 -27.90
C THR A 585 26.76 -14.93 -29.07
N ASP A 586 26.33 -14.72 -30.31
CA ASP A 586 27.12 -15.10 -31.49
C ASP A 586 28.28 -14.13 -31.72
N LEU A 587 28.05 -12.85 -31.41
CA LEU A 587 29.09 -11.81 -31.44
C LEU A 587 30.18 -12.02 -30.37
N THR A 588 29.88 -12.72 -29.26
CA THR A 588 30.78 -12.76 -28.09
C THR A 588 31.17 -14.15 -27.57
N SER A 589 30.66 -15.24 -28.15
CA SER A 589 30.98 -16.61 -27.71
C SER A 589 32.24 -17.15 -28.37
N ASP A 590 33.32 -17.35 -27.62
CA ASP A 590 34.52 -18.04 -28.11
C ASP A 590 34.21 -19.49 -28.46
N LYS A 591 34.10 -19.83 -29.75
CA LYS A 591 34.10 -21.23 -30.17
C LYS A 591 35.52 -21.74 -30.00
N ILE A 592 35.75 -22.46 -28.90
CA ILE A 592 36.85 -23.41 -28.82
C ILE A 592 36.65 -24.39 -29.98
N ALA A 593 37.64 -24.46 -30.86
CA ALA A 593 37.70 -25.43 -31.94
C ALA A 593 37.59 -26.84 -31.36
N ASN A 594 36.44 -27.49 -31.52
CA ASN A 594 36.40 -28.94 -31.62
C ASN A 594 36.61 -29.28 -33.08
N THR A 595 37.87 -29.55 -33.41
CA THR A 595 38.28 -30.30 -34.59
C THR A 595 37.60 -31.66 -34.58
N SER A 596 36.66 -31.85 -35.50
CA SER A 596 36.48 -33.14 -36.16
C SER A 596 35.98 -32.86 -37.57
N ALA A 597 36.92 -32.54 -38.45
CA ALA A 597 36.75 -32.87 -39.86
C ALA A 597 36.57 -34.39 -39.91
N ILE A 598 35.35 -34.85 -40.21
CA ILE A 598 35.16 -36.20 -40.73
C ILE A 598 35.26 -36.04 -42.24
N GLU A 599 36.46 -36.30 -42.74
CA GLU A 599 36.71 -36.67 -44.12
C GLU A 599 35.79 -37.83 -44.49
N VAL A 600 35.16 -37.72 -45.66
CA VAL A 600 34.44 -38.82 -46.30
C VAL A 600 35.47 -39.72 -46.96
N PRO A 601 35.43 -41.04 -46.72
CA PRO A 601 35.78 -41.98 -47.77
C PRO A 601 34.61 -42.93 -48.09
N ASP A 602 34.36 -43.06 -49.39
CA ASP A 602 33.46 -44.04 -49.99
C ASP A 602 33.84 -45.49 -49.62
N LYS A 603 32.88 -46.28 -49.14
CA LYS A 603 32.35 -47.49 -49.81
C LYS A 603 31.59 -48.44 -48.88
N GLN A 604 30.43 -48.85 -49.41
CA GLN A 604 29.82 -50.18 -49.38
C GLN A 604 29.03 -50.66 -48.15
N MET A 605 27.81 -51.11 -48.47
CA MET A 605 26.77 -51.65 -47.60
C MET A 605 27.05 -53.09 -47.18
N ILE A 606 26.73 -53.41 -45.92
CA ILE A 606 26.31 -54.76 -45.48
C ILE A 606 25.15 -54.57 -44.46
N PRO A 607 24.03 -55.32 -44.58
CA PRO A 607 22.80 -55.05 -43.84
C PRO A 607 22.79 -55.69 -42.44
N LEU A 608 22.28 -54.96 -41.43
CA LEU A 608 21.91 -55.53 -40.14
C LEU A 608 20.43 -55.91 -40.11
N SER A 609 20.17 -57.07 -39.49
CA SER A 609 18.93 -57.85 -39.47
C SER A 609 17.75 -57.22 -38.70
N ASN A 610 16.54 -57.54 -39.17
CA ASN A 610 15.22 -57.00 -38.83
C ASN A 610 14.73 -57.05 -37.36
N THR A 611 15.52 -57.43 -36.36
CA THR A 611 15.00 -57.60 -34.98
C THR A 611 15.43 -56.53 -33.97
N GLN A 612 16.21 -55.52 -34.39
CA GLN A 612 16.56 -54.36 -33.55
C GLN A 612 15.87 -53.05 -33.97
N ALA A 613 15.20 -53.01 -35.14
CA ALA A 613 14.46 -51.85 -35.62
C ALA A 613 13.08 -51.68 -34.93
N GLU A 614 12.39 -52.78 -34.60
CA GLU A 614 11.04 -52.71 -34.02
C GLU A 614 10.99 -52.16 -32.58
N ARG A 615 12.07 -52.29 -31.79
CA ARG A 615 12.08 -51.73 -30.42
C ARG A 615 12.34 -50.22 -30.36
N LEU A 616 12.85 -49.61 -31.43
CA LEU A 616 13.10 -48.17 -31.51
C LEU A 616 11.91 -47.39 -32.10
N GLU A 617 11.03 -48.03 -32.87
CA GLU A 617 9.81 -47.40 -33.40
C GLU A 617 8.68 -47.28 -32.37
N VAL A 618 8.57 -48.21 -31.41
CA VAL A 618 7.52 -48.16 -30.37
C VAL A 618 7.76 -47.04 -29.35
N LEU A 619 9.01 -46.60 -29.14
CA LEU A 619 9.33 -45.49 -28.23
C LEU A 619 9.20 -44.10 -28.86
N LYS A 620 9.25 -43.97 -30.19
CA LYS A 620 8.99 -42.70 -30.90
C LYS A 620 7.50 -42.40 -31.06
N GLN A 621 6.64 -43.41 -31.16
CA GLN A 621 5.20 -43.20 -31.40
C GLN A 621 4.37 -42.71 -30.18
N ARG A 622 4.95 -42.64 -28.97
CA ARG A 622 4.22 -42.11 -27.79
C ARG A 622 4.41 -40.61 -27.54
N THR A 623 5.35 -39.93 -28.20
CA THR A 623 5.62 -38.50 -27.96
C THR A 623 5.04 -37.55 -29.01
N ASP A 624 4.55 -38.04 -30.15
CA ASP A 624 4.14 -37.19 -31.28
C ASP A 624 2.62 -37.05 -31.50
N ARG A 625 1.78 -37.39 -30.51
CA ARG A 625 0.30 -37.38 -30.66
C ARG A 625 -0.47 -36.24 -29.96
N SER A 626 0.12 -35.07 -29.70
CA SER A 626 -0.67 -33.93 -29.23
C SER A 626 -0.33 -32.55 -29.80
N ARG A 627 0.34 -32.47 -30.96
CA ARG A 627 0.57 -31.19 -31.65
C ARG A 627 0.48 -31.32 -33.17
N GLN A 628 -0.74 -31.45 -33.72
CA GLN A 628 -1.18 -30.79 -34.96
C GLN A 628 -2.59 -31.21 -35.42
N SER A 629 -3.54 -30.28 -35.33
CA SER A 629 -4.55 -29.88 -36.34
C SER A 629 -5.43 -28.81 -35.66
N THR A 630 -5.81 -27.68 -36.25
CA THR A 630 -6.13 -27.42 -37.66
C THR A 630 -6.00 -25.92 -37.95
N ILE A 631 -5.38 -25.57 -39.09
CA ILE A 631 -5.49 -24.28 -39.78
C ILE A 631 -6.21 -24.52 -41.12
N GLY A 632 -7.05 -23.58 -41.52
CA GLY A 632 -7.49 -23.31 -42.90
C GLY A 632 -8.66 -22.31 -42.88
N ASN A 633 -8.80 -21.29 -43.73
CA ASN A 633 -8.06 -20.72 -44.86
C ASN A 633 -8.54 -19.26 -45.09
N ASN A 634 -7.65 -18.38 -45.62
CA ASN A 634 -7.81 -17.23 -46.56
C ASN A 634 -9.11 -16.38 -46.57
N SER A 635 -9.16 -15.05 -46.78
CA SER A 635 -8.26 -13.99 -47.28
C SER A 635 -9.01 -12.65 -47.17
N ALA A 636 -8.32 -11.51 -46.95
CA ALA A 636 -8.54 -10.20 -47.59
C ALA A 636 -8.19 -8.97 -46.70
N LEU A 637 -7.31 -8.12 -47.25
CA LEU A 637 -7.36 -6.63 -47.23
C LEU A 637 -6.95 -5.83 -45.98
N TYR A 638 -5.82 -5.13 -46.17
CA TYR A 638 -5.43 -3.78 -45.75
C TYR A 638 -5.11 -3.42 -44.28
N GLN A 639 -3.85 -2.99 -44.13
CA GLN A 639 -3.34 -1.80 -43.42
C GLN A 639 -3.93 -1.46 -42.03
N ASN A 640 -3.12 -1.70 -40.99
CA ASN A 640 -2.72 -0.69 -40.00
C ASN A 640 -1.77 -1.31 -38.99
N LYS A 641 -0.46 -1.03 -39.12
CA LYS A 641 0.53 -1.29 -38.07
C LYS A 641 0.61 -0.03 -37.20
N ASN A 642 -0.04 -0.08 -36.05
CA ASN A 642 0.37 0.58 -34.81
C ASN A 642 -0.59 0.11 -33.70
N ASN A 643 -0.16 -0.85 -32.89
CA ASN A 643 -0.69 -1.02 -31.53
C ASN A 643 0.29 -1.81 -30.65
N ILE A 644 0.67 -1.15 -29.55
CA ILE A 644 1.76 -1.44 -28.61
C ILE A 644 1.18 -2.20 -27.40
N TYR A 645 0.67 -3.40 -27.60
CA TYR A 645 0.28 -4.28 -26.49
C TYR A 645 0.49 -5.74 -26.87
N ARG A 646 1.76 -6.17 -26.97
CA ARG A 646 2.16 -7.57 -26.80
C ARG A 646 3.67 -7.71 -26.93
N HIS A 647 4.40 -7.44 -25.86
CA HIS A 647 5.66 -8.13 -25.56
C HIS A 647 5.86 -8.07 -24.04
N ILE A 648 5.02 -8.81 -23.31
CA ILE A 648 5.43 -9.37 -22.02
C ILE A 648 6.46 -10.45 -22.39
N SER A 649 7.70 -10.27 -21.94
CA SER A 649 8.79 -11.22 -22.14
C SER A 649 8.48 -12.55 -21.44
N ASP A 650 8.15 -13.57 -22.25
CA ASP A 650 8.17 -14.98 -21.84
C ASP A 650 9.61 -15.46 -21.74
N ASP A 651 10.30 -15.14 -20.65
CA ASP A 651 11.59 -15.76 -20.30
C ASP A 651 11.36 -17.07 -19.55
N THR A 652 10.92 -18.10 -20.29
CA THR A 652 11.03 -19.49 -19.86
C THR A 652 12.14 -20.18 -20.63
N ARG A 653 13.39 -20.05 -20.15
CA ARG A 653 14.47 -21.07 -20.27
C ARG A 653 15.81 -20.52 -19.76
N SER A 654 16.11 -20.74 -18.48
CA SER A 654 17.45 -21.16 -18.01
C SER A 654 17.42 -21.48 -16.50
N LEU A 655 16.75 -22.59 -16.14
CA LEU A 655 16.78 -23.14 -14.79
C LEU A 655 17.24 -24.61 -14.82
N LYS A 656 18.39 -24.87 -15.46
CA LYS A 656 19.15 -26.12 -15.30
C LYS A 656 20.65 -25.89 -15.48
N SER A 657 21.26 -25.03 -14.66
CA SER A 657 22.73 -24.94 -14.55
C SER A 657 23.22 -24.16 -13.31
N LEU A 658 22.54 -24.25 -12.16
CA LEU A 658 23.09 -23.76 -10.88
C LEU A 658 22.63 -24.67 -9.74
N GLY A 659 23.30 -25.81 -9.60
CA GLY A 659 23.22 -26.62 -8.40
C GLY A 659 23.87 -25.87 -7.23
N ARG A 660 23.06 -25.33 -6.32
CA ARG A 660 23.54 -24.83 -5.02
C ARG A 660 24.07 -26.03 -4.22
N ARG A 661 25.38 -26.09 -3.98
CA ARG A 661 25.95 -27.00 -2.96
C ARG A 661 25.74 -26.38 -1.58
N THR A 662 24.89 -26.98 -0.78
CA THR A 662 24.86 -26.74 0.67
C THR A 662 26.15 -27.28 1.28
N PRO A 663 26.82 -26.54 2.19
CA PRO A 663 28.03 -27.04 2.84
C PRO A 663 27.70 -28.20 3.78
N SER A 664 28.56 -29.22 3.81
CA SER A 664 28.36 -30.39 4.66
C SER A 664 28.68 -30.07 6.13
N ILE A 665 28.06 -30.81 7.06
CA ILE A 665 28.29 -30.68 8.51
C ILE A 665 29.76 -30.89 8.89
N SER A 666 30.52 -31.64 8.08
CA SER A 666 31.97 -31.80 8.24
C SER A 666 32.77 -30.53 7.92
N GLN A 667 32.32 -29.74 6.94
CA GLN A 667 32.95 -28.46 6.55
C GLN A 667 32.64 -27.34 7.56
N LEU A 668 31.48 -27.40 8.24
CA LEU A 668 31.17 -26.49 9.35
C LEU A 668 31.93 -26.85 10.64
N LYS A 669 32.13 -28.15 10.91
CA LYS A 669 32.95 -28.61 12.05
C LYS A 669 34.44 -28.28 11.91
N SER A 670 35.00 -28.28 10.70
CA SER A 670 36.39 -27.87 10.48
C SER A 670 36.60 -26.37 10.63
N ALA A 671 35.62 -25.55 10.20
CA ALA A 671 35.65 -24.10 10.39
C ALA A 671 35.49 -23.67 11.86
N ALA A 672 34.73 -24.43 12.67
CA ALA A 672 34.56 -24.18 14.10
C ALA A 672 35.77 -24.63 14.95
N LYS A 673 36.45 -25.71 14.58
CA LYS A 673 37.64 -26.23 15.30
C LYS A 673 38.87 -25.33 15.19
N ASN A 674 38.98 -24.51 14.14
CA ASN A 674 40.13 -23.63 13.93
C ASN A 674 40.09 -22.31 14.72
N LYS A 675 39.11 -22.12 15.62
CA LYS A 675 38.96 -20.88 16.40
C LYS A 675 39.33 -21.01 17.89
N SER A 676 39.69 -22.20 18.38
CA SER A 676 39.87 -22.45 19.83
C SER A 676 41.31 -22.72 20.28
N THR A 677 42.33 -22.47 19.46
CA THR A 677 43.75 -22.61 19.89
C THR A 677 44.59 -21.44 19.40
N ARG A 678 44.54 -20.34 20.16
CA ARG A 678 45.65 -19.39 20.26
C ARG A 678 45.47 -18.51 21.51
N ASN A 679 46.04 -18.94 22.62
CA ASN A 679 46.38 -18.11 23.77
C ASN A 679 47.64 -18.69 24.42
N GLY A 680 48.75 -17.92 24.44
CA GLY A 680 49.94 -18.26 25.22
C GLY A 680 51.29 -17.75 24.70
N LYS A 681 51.58 -16.46 24.96
CA LYS A 681 52.88 -15.80 25.28
C LYS A 681 54.17 -16.09 24.47
N GLY A 682 54.81 -15.00 24.01
CA GLY A 682 56.25 -14.91 23.71
C GLY A 682 56.60 -13.64 22.92
N ILE A 683 57.65 -12.93 23.34
CA ILE A 683 58.04 -11.53 23.04
C ILE A 683 58.97 -11.41 21.79
N SER A 684 59.04 -10.17 21.27
CA SER A 684 60.09 -9.45 20.49
C SER A 684 60.07 -9.40 18.95
N ASP A 685 59.97 -8.14 18.50
CA ASP A 685 60.71 -7.41 17.46
C ASP A 685 60.45 -7.55 15.95
N ASN A 686 60.10 -6.37 15.42
CA ASN A 686 60.50 -5.68 14.18
C ASN A 686 59.91 -6.01 12.80
N ASN A 687 59.45 -4.90 12.21
CA ASN A 687 59.42 -4.46 10.81
C ASN A 687 58.28 -4.88 9.86
N ASP A 688 57.57 -3.82 9.47
CA ASP A 688 57.13 -3.44 8.13
C ASP A 688 55.81 -3.95 7.51
N THR A 689 55.14 -2.96 6.92
CA THR A 689 54.11 -2.96 5.86
C THR A 689 52.60 -2.91 6.23
N LYS A 690 52.09 -1.68 6.09
CA LYS A 690 50.78 -1.21 5.58
C LYS A 690 49.70 -2.27 5.26
N ALA A 691 48.56 -2.21 5.96
CA ALA A 691 47.22 -2.33 5.37
C ALA A 691 46.14 -1.74 6.30
N SER A 692 45.27 -0.92 5.70
CA SER A 692 44.20 -0.13 6.31
C SER A 692 43.03 -0.97 6.84
N ASN A 693 42.58 -0.65 8.05
CA ASN A 693 41.29 -1.06 8.62
C ASN A 693 40.14 -0.34 7.92
N THR A 694 39.26 -1.08 7.25
CA THR A 694 37.96 -0.62 6.78
C THR A 694 36.87 -1.53 7.35
N PRO A 695 35.91 -1.04 8.15
CA PRO A 695 34.79 -1.85 8.62
C PRO A 695 33.76 -2.01 7.48
N LEU A 696 33.44 -3.26 7.12
CA LEU A 696 32.36 -3.58 6.19
C LEU A 696 31.01 -3.16 6.79
N ARG A 697 30.42 -2.14 6.17
CA ARG A 697 29.05 -1.67 6.37
C ARG A 697 28.08 -2.58 5.60
N GLY A 698 27.42 -3.50 6.30
CA GLY A 698 26.32 -4.31 5.79
C GLY A 698 24.95 -3.64 6.02
N SER A 699 24.10 -3.68 4.99
CA SER A 699 22.77 -3.09 4.89
C SER A 699 21.73 -3.74 5.83
N GLN A 700 20.86 -2.92 6.44
CA GLN A 700 19.79 -3.34 7.34
C GLN A 700 18.55 -3.86 6.58
N SER A 701 18.65 -5.03 5.94
CA SER A 701 17.51 -5.76 5.36
C SER A 701 17.42 -7.23 5.82
N VAL A 702 18.14 -7.59 6.90
CA VAL A 702 18.24 -8.98 7.39
C VAL A 702 17.71 -9.14 8.83
N LYS A 703 16.94 -8.18 9.35
CA LYS A 703 16.43 -8.24 10.73
C LYS A 703 15.22 -9.16 10.96
N SER A 704 14.59 -9.74 9.93
CA SER A 704 13.53 -10.74 10.12
C SER A 704 14.02 -12.19 10.18
N ARG A 705 15.27 -12.48 9.77
CA ARG A 705 15.84 -13.83 9.81
C ARG A 705 16.83 -14.06 10.96
N VAL A 706 17.39 -12.99 11.52
CA VAL A 706 18.30 -13.09 12.68
C VAL A 706 17.53 -13.30 13.98
N THR A 707 16.28 -12.84 14.09
CA THR A 707 15.41 -13.03 15.27
C THR A 707 15.17 -14.51 15.59
N ASN A 708 14.93 -15.35 14.59
CA ASN A 708 14.74 -16.79 14.82
C ASN A 708 16.01 -17.50 15.30
N ILE A 709 17.19 -17.06 14.84
CA ILE A 709 18.46 -17.66 15.24
C ILE A 709 18.85 -17.19 16.66
N THR A 710 18.61 -15.92 17.01
CA THR A 710 18.84 -15.45 18.38
C THR A 710 17.83 -16.01 19.38
N PHE A 711 16.58 -16.28 18.96
CA PHE A 711 15.57 -16.96 19.78
C PHE A 711 15.97 -18.42 20.02
N LEU A 712 16.35 -19.15 18.97
CA LEU A 712 16.88 -20.53 19.06
C LEU A 712 18.18 -20.63 19.86
N LEU A 713 19.07 -19.63 19.77
CA LEU A 713 20.31 -19.59 20.55
C LEU A 713 20.09 -19.18 22.01
N ASN A 714 19.00 -18.45 22.31
CA ASN A 714 18.59 -18.20 23.70
C ASN A 714 17.92 -19.43 24.30
N GLU A 715 17.08 -20.16 23.55
CA GLU A 715 16.53 -21.46 23.98
C GLU A 715 17.64 -22.50 24.21
N LEU A 716 18.66 -22.54 23.36
CA LEU A 716 19.82 -23.43 23.53
C LEU A 716 20.74 -23.04 24.69
N LYS A 717 20.82 -21.74 25.03
CA LYS A 717 21.59 -21.28 26.20
C LYS A 717 20.86 -21.43 27.53
N SER A 718 19.53 -21.49 27.51
CA SER A 718 18.71 -21.75 28.71
C SER A 718 18.67 -23.23 29.13
N ILE A 719 19.30 -24.13 28.36
CA ILE A 719 19.31 -25.59 28.61
C ILE A 719 20.58 -26.05 29.36
N ASP A 720 21.62 -25.21 29.45
CA ASP A 720 22.95 -25.61 29.97
C ASP A 720 23.25 -25.19 31.42
N THR A 721 22.24 -25.13 32.31
CA THR A 721 22.50 -25.09 33.76
C THR A 721 21.52 -25.95 34.56
N SER A 722 22.10 -26.96 35.23
CA SER A 722 21.60 -27.81 36.33
C SER A 722 20.56 -28.91 36.04
N ASN A 723 21.09 -30.13 35.96
CA ASN A 723 20.62 -31.39 36.56
C ASN A 723 19.13 -31.74 36.46
N GLU A 724 18.79 -32.63 35.51
CA GLU A 724 18.17 -33.92 35.83
C GLU A 724 18.27 -34.89 34.63
N ILE A 725 18.85 -36.06 34.89
CA ILE A 725 19.04 -37.14 33.94
C ILE A 725 17.78 -38.02 33.98
N SER A 726 16.95 -37.99 32.94
CA SER A 726 16.04 -39.10 32.63
C SER A 726 15.51 -39.06 31.20
N ARG A 727 16.24 -39.77 30.32
CA ARG A 727 15.78 -40.58 29.18
C ARG A 727 14.47 -40.17 28.49
N ILE A 728 14.57 -39.45 27.38
CA ILE A 728 13.55 -39.43 26.32
C ILE A 728 14.12 -40.22 25.14
N ARG A 729 13.42 -41.29 24.75
CA ARG A 729 13.77 -42.25 23.68
C ARG A 729 13.45 -41.68 22.29
N ASP A 730 14.32 -41.95 21.33
CA ASP A 730 14.07 -41.79 19.88
C ASP A 730 13.00 -42.79 19.40
N PRO A 731 12.19 -42.46 18.38
CA PRO A 731 11.00 -43.22 17.99
C PRO A 731 11.23 -44.29 16.90
N ASP A 732 12.44 -44.85 16.78
CA ASP A 732 12.80 -45.78 15.68
C ASP A 732 13.47 -47.10 16.14
N GLU A 733 13.04 -47.69 17.27
CA GLU A 733 13.40 -49.09 17.58
C GLU A 733 12.17 -49.91 18.03
N ASP A 734 11.61 -50.66 17.08
CA ASP A 734 10.76 -51.81 17.35
C ASP A 734 11.65 -53.04 17.52
N ASP A 735 11.59 -53.70 18.68
CA ASP A 735 11.98 -55.10 18.80
C ASP A 735 11.09 -55.88 19.78
N ILE A 736 10.88 -57.12 19.37
CA ILE A 736 9.78 -58.04 19.67
C ILE A 736 9.88 -58.70 21.05
N VAL A 737 8.72 -59.16 21.59
CA VAL A 737 8.44 -60.27 22.55
C VAL A 737 7.40 -59.78 23.59
N GLY A 738 6.26 -60.38 23.89
CA GLY A 738 5.62 -61.64 23.54
C GLY A 738 4.51 -61.94 24.57
N LEU A 739 3.31 -62.30 24.07
CA LEU A 739 2.25 -63.15 24.65
C LEU A 739 1.56 -62.78 25.99
N GLY A 740 0.22 -62.67 25.91
CA GLY A 740 -0.66 -62.67 27.10
C GLY A 740 -2.17 -62.55 26.85
N LYS A 741 -2.74 -63.46 26.06
CA LYS A 741 -4.14 -63.96 26.01
C LYS A 741 -5.30 -63.07 26.54
N ALA A 742 -6.13 -62.57 25.61
CA ALA A 742 -7.59 -62.77 25.64
C ALA A 742 -8.15 -62.56 24.21
N ASP A 743 -9.08 -63.44 23.84
CA ASP A 743 -9.55 -63.77 22.51
C ASP A 743 -10.12 -62.60 21.68
N MET A 744 -9.79 -62.46 20.39
CA MET A 744 -10.38 -63.18 19.25
C MET A 744 -11.91 -63.01 19.15
N ALA A 745 -12.38 -62.15 18.24
CA ALA A 745 -13.34 -62.55 17.18
C ALA A 745 -13.73 -61.38 16.25
N ARG A 746 -13.70 -61.70 14.94
CA ARG A 746 -14.37 -61.07 13.77
C ARG A 746 -13.64 -59.88 13.13
N SER A 747 -12.71 -60.16 12.20
CA SER A 747 -12.90 -60.37 10.73
C SER A 747 -13.19 -59.05 10.00
N GLN A 748 -12.20 -58.36 9.41
CA GLN A 748 -11.49 -58.63 8.14
C GLN A 748 -12.34 -58.90 6.89
N SER A 749 -11.79 -58.38 5.79
CA SER A 749 -12.07 -58.58 4.36
C SER A 749 -13.09 -57.62 3.74
N SER A 750 -12.88 -57.05 2.55
CA SER A 750 -11.74 -57.04 1.63
C SER A 750 -12.05 -56.04 0.51
N ARG A 751 -10.98 -55.45 -0.05
CA ARG A 751 -10.96 -54.81 -1.37
C ARG A 751 -11.51 -55.73 -2.45
N LEU A 752 -12.18 -55.18 -3.47
CA LEU A 752 -12.03 -55.60 -4.88
C LEU A 752 -12.61 -54.55 -5.84
N SER A 753 -11.97 -54.45 -6.99
CA SER A 753 -12.22 -53.61 -8.16
C SER A 753 -12.86 -54.44 -9.28
N ARG A 754 -13.78 -53.88 -10.08
CA ARG A 754 -13.70 -53.79 -11.57
C ARG A 754 -15.01 -53.37 -12.28
N ASN A 755 -14.86 -52.37 -13.15
CA ASN A 755 -15.27 -52.21 -14.58
C ASN A 755 -16.62 -52.70 -15.17
N ASN A 756 -17.27 -51.73 -15.84
CA ASN A 756 -17.93 -51.66 -17.16
C ASN A 756 -19.07 -52.63 -17.60
N SER A 757 -20.19 -52.00 -18.03
CA SER A 757 -20.84 -52.26 -19.34
C SER A 757 -21.77 -51.11 -19.79
N MET A 758 -21.82 -50.90 -21.11
CA MET A 758 -22.46 -49.84 -21.91
C MET A 758 -23.98 -49.93 -22.13
N ALA A 759 -24.54 -48.79 -22.61
CA ALA A 759 -25.70 -48.52 -23.50
C ALA A 759 -26.81 -47.69 -22.82
N SER A 760 -27.47 -46.66 -23.38
CA SER A 760 -27.43 -45.90 -24.64
C SER A 760 -28.42 -44.70 -24.53
N ASN A 761 -28.26 -43.67 -25.38
CA ASN A 761 -29.19 -42.57 -25.78
C ASN A 761 -29.13 -41.16 -25.12
N ASP A 762 -28.29 -40.26 -25.69
CA ASP A 762 -28.62 -39.06 -26.51
C ASP A 762 -29.98 -38.32 -26.29
N LYS A 763 -30.16 -36.97 -26.16
CA LYS A 763 -29.54 -35.69 -26.64
C LYS A 763 -29.92 -34.55 -25.64
N ARG A 764 -29.11 -33.57 -25.18
CA ARG A 764 -28.53 -32.32 -25.77
C ARG A 764 -29.59 -31.38 -26.45
N ARG A 765 -29.71 -30.06 -26.22
CA ARG A 765 -28.73 -28.96 -26.04
C ARG A 765 -29.30 -27.67 -25.36
N SER A 766 -28.35 -26.86 -24.87
CA SER A 766 -28.34 -25.44 -24.47
C SER A 766 -28.52 -24.42 -25.60
N PHE A 767 -28.71 -23.12 -25.30
CA PHE A 767 -27.74 -22.01 -25.57
C PHE A 767 -28.29 -20.60 -25.25
N MET A 768 -27.37 -19.65 -25.06
CA MET A 768 -27.51 -18.26 -24.64
C MET A 768 -27.13 -17.29 -25.81
N ILE A 769 -27.66 -16.05 -25.78
CA ILE A 769 -27.18 -14.76 -26.38
C ILE A 769 -27.54 -14.42 -27.85
N LYS A 770 -28.23 -13.26 -28.10
CA LYS A 770 -27.70 -12.00 -28.71
C LYS A 770 -28.75 -10.86 -28.87
N ARG A 771 -28.26 -9.61 -28.76
CA ARG A 771 -28.90 -8.27 -28.97
C ARG A 771 -29.23 -7.95 -30.44
N ILE A 772 -30.23 -7.06 -30.67
CA ILE A 772 -30.25 -6.00 -31.73
C ILE A 772 -30.98 -4.73 -31.22
N LEU A 773 -30.52 -3.56 -31.68
CA LEU A 773 -30.95 -2.16 -31.46
C LEU A 773 -32.13 -1.70 -32.34
N ASN A 774 -32.88 -0.69 -31.84
CA ASN A 774 -33.53 0.47 -32.51
C ASN A 774 -34.63 0.98 -31.53
N GLY A 775 -34.89 2.26 -31.23
CA GLY A 775 -34.56 3.55 -31.83
C GLY A 775 -35.87 4.34 -32.00
N ASN A 776 -35.99 5.49 -31.29
CA ASN A 776 -36.91 6.64 -31.47
C ASN A 776 -38.06 6.87 -30.45
N GLY A 777 -37.91 7.94 -29.66
CA GLY A 777 -38.71 9.18 -29.82
C GLY A 777 -39.94 9.42 -28.93
N GLN A 778 -39.84 10.47 -28.09
CA GLN A 778 -40.91 11.38 -27.57
C GLN A 778 -42.02 10.74 -26.70
N GLY A 779 -42.53 11.29 -25.59
CA GLY A 779 -42.42 12.56 -24.89
C GLY A 779 -43.63 12.65 -23.91
N ILE A 780 -43.60 13.64 -23.01
CA ILE A 780 -44.74 14.29 -22.34
C ILE A 780 -45.23 13.74 -20.96
N SER A 781 -45.08 14.66 -20.01
CA SER A 781 -45.73 15.02 -18.74
C SER A 781 -47.09 14.43 -18.30
N GLU A 782 -47.25 14.48 -16.97
CA GLU A 782 -48.43 14.92 -16.18
C GLU A 782 -49.48 13.92 -15.62
N THR A 783 -49.41 13.77 -14.28
CA THR A 783 -50.45 13.94 -13.24
C THR A 783 -51.86 13.34 -13.41
N LEU A 784 -52.32 12.55 -12.42
CA LEU A 784 -53.46 12.86 -11.51
C LEU A 784 -53.89 11.65 -10.64
N GLU A 785 -53.90 11.90 -9.32
CA GLU A 785 -54.89 11.55 -8.27
C GLU A 785 -55.75 10.25 -8.31
N THR A 786 -55.52 9.39 -7.30
CA THR A 786 -56.42 8.65 -6.35
C THR A 786 -57.96 8.58 -6.55
N PRO A 787 -58.74 7.78 -5.76
CA PRO A 787 -58.56 6.43 -5.15
C PRO A 787 -59.84 5.54 -5.18
N GLU A 788 -59.75 4.20 -5.28
CA GLU A 788 -60.87 3.27 -4.93
C GLU A 788 -60.25 1.94 -4.42
N ALA A 789 -60.33 1.62 -3.13
CA ALA A 789 -61.42 0.95 -2.39
C ALA A 789 -61.30 -0.59 -2.42
N ASP A 790 -61.01 -1.11 -1.22
CA ASP A 790 -61.06 -2.50 -0.76
C ASP A 790 -62.40 -3.17 -1.08
N ASP A 791 -62.34 -4.42 -1.54
CA ASP A 791 -63.25 -5.51 -1.12
C ASP A 791 -62.82 -6.82 -1.81
N PHE A 792 -62.23 -7.75 -1.05
CA PHE A 792 -62.13 -9.16 -1.46
C PHE A 792 -62.36 -10.07 -0.24
N GLU A 793 -63.47 -10.80 -0.29
CA GLU A 793 -63.91 -11.81 0.68
C GLU A 793 -63.18 -13.15 0.43
N ASP A 794 -62.69 -13.77 1.51
CA ASP A 794 -62.08 -15.10 1.49
C ASP A 794 -63.14 -16.22 1.57
N ALA A 795 -62.94 -17.27 0.78
CA ALA A 795 -63.83 -18.42 0.66
C ALA A 795 -63.71 -19.42 1.82
N HIS A 796 -64.88 -19.92 2.26
CA HIS A 796 -65.05 -20.97 3.25
C HIS A 796 -64.60 -22.35 2.73
N GLU A 797 -63.78 -23.07 3.50
CA GLU A 797 -63.68 -24.53 3.45
C GLU A 797 -63.97 -25.14 4.83
N ASP A 798 -65.04 -25.93 4.87
CA ASP A 798 -65.50 -26.72 6.00
C ASP A 798 -64.58 -27.92 6.25
N VAL A 799 -64.02 -28.04 7.46
CA VAL A 799 -63.52 -29.32 7.97
C VAL A 799 -63.99 -29.54 9.41
N ASN A 800 -64.75 -30.62 9.56
CA ASN A 800 -65.39 -31.12 10.78
C ASN A 800 -64.41 -31.39 11.93
N VAL A 801 -64.78 -30.92 13.13
CA VAL A 801 -64.11 -31.20 14.41
C VAL A 801 -64.86 -32.33 15.15
N MET A 802 -64.13 -33.31 15.69
CA MET A 802 -64.63 -34.15 16.78
C MET A 802 -64.13 -33.63 18.13
N ASP A 803 -65.07 -33.50 19.05
CA ASP A 803 -64.98 -32.89 20.37
C ASP A 803 -64.92 -33.97 21.46
N THR A 804 -64.08 -33.79 22.49
CA THR A 804 -64.18 -34.53 23.76
C THR A 804 -64.07 -33.58 24.95
N ARG A 805 -65.26 -33.21 25.42
CA ARG A 805 -65.68 -32.62 26.70
C ARG A 805 -64.82 -32.90 27.93
N GLY A 806 -64.78 -31.88 28.79
CA GLY A 806 -64.53 -32.00 30.23
C GLY A 806 -64.90 -30.73 31.01
N MET A 807 -66.19 -30.40 31.08
CA MET A 807 -66.73 -29.38 32.00
C MET A 807 -66.76 -29.90 33.44
N LEU A 808 -66.61 -29.01 34.42
CA LEU A 808 -67.61 -28.84 35.50
C LEU A 808 -67.39 -27.51 36.25
N PHE A 809 -68.46 -26.71 36.26
CA PHE A 809 -68.73 -25.49 37.03
C PHE A 809 -68.83 -25.77 38.54
N ASN A 810 -68.68 -24.79 39.45
CA ASN A 810 -69.70 -23.76 39.76
C ASN A 810 -69.50 -23.05 41.13
N THR A 811 -69.82 -21.74 41.14
CA THR A 811 -70.52 -20.92 42.17
C THR A 811 -69.93 -20.74 43.58
N ALA A 812 -70.04 -19.58 44.23
CA ALA A 812 -71.07 -18.52 44.14
C ALA A 812 -70.50 -17.11 44.27
#